data_AF-A0AA35M5T3-F1
#
_entry.id   AF-A0AA35M5T3-F1
#
_cell.length_a   1.000
_cell.length_b   1.000
_cell.length_c   1.000
_cell.angle_alpha   90.00
_cell.angle_beta   90.00
_cell.angle_gamma   90.00
#
_symmetry.space_group_name_H-M   'P 1'
#
loop_
_entity.id
_entity.type
_entity.pdbx_description
1 polymer ?
#
loop_
_entity_poly.entity_id
_entity_poly.type
_entity_poly.pdbx_seq_one_letter_code
_entity_poly.pdbx_strand_id
1 'polypeptide(L)'
;MAPTVRLSPDPDSEYSDESDIESIFDNDGHEGSECGSDETVFEEYPDDDEVDFEDAVNLFGGNTHPPEYYQNAVKEFDEGYYDGQDYSPGSDVLLDAIEDTWKEFCKVINRDPKESYLSLSIGILYNFFNWRLNQQVNKDGRKLCGTKKKSSLSTYWKVFRLCVERATGDKIDPKLNRKMHRALRDLAKKHGLSDEKRVNRCMTIEDLSEQIQTTLSTTEKSFQLGEIRILAVLFLLLLAPAGARPASILRLRFGDIRAVLTRDPEGGAHNILTRFTLAFTKTYLGVKDAKTFTVPENFFDPSLFLSPHVYLLGILFRHQVFKAPSLTSPDKLDTLDIHAGEKELPLPLKKEFNDRLVFRRAVKTLTGYDISMDAPITYGMMARWIRRIGEILGFEYATIPYSLRYAAANGFDQSVDISEALRNLALDHANSVPFQRHYLGREVNADTWAILRGQKPQQALIKQACSVGHSISKRRPTDLTAEQAASINTHPLIRKLELQLRRMKRGSNERVEALRRLRSEKLRLKRSLKENIRHEWTDNQAVDDIERQLRGEWNPNQAVDKGCRPQGSAQKYLVQALAAECDNTMEGYYRRRNNAINAIIIYCTVEEGPTIRRKTASSAKPQHPYCIDTQEGGPLQKALKIALKAIRVKTEKERPRYCFLCVGKALTLQPDDPLIKDLVREFYTSGDTAKHFRRRHLSVLEDHHVIYCRVCDATLEHKKHLQNHGLKYHGLKT
;
A
#
# COMPACT_ATOMS: atom_id res chain seq x y z
N MET A 1 39.48 20.26 -40.18
CA MET A 1 39.82 18.92 -40.69
C MET A 1 40.96 18.36 -39.86
N ALA A 2 40.65 17.37 -39.02
CA ALA A 2 41.56 16.44 -38.35
C ALA A 2 40.68 15.25 -37.87
N PRO A 3 41.18 14.00 -37.88
CA PRO A 3 40.35 12.83 -38.16
C PRO A 3 39.72 12.20 -36.92
N THR A 4 38.49 11.73 -37.09
CA THR A 4 37.74 10.90 -36.13
C THR A 4 38.34 9.49 -36.09
N VAL A 5 38.98 9.13 -34.99
CA VAL A 5 39.40 7.76 -34.71
C VAL A 5 38.15 6.93 -34.37
N ARG A 6 37.81 5.98 -35.25
CA ARG A 6 36.84 4.91 -34.96
C ARG A 6 37.54 3.89 -34.06
N LEU A 7 37.09 3.79 -32.82
CA LEU A 7 37.39 2.63 -31.98
C LEU A 7 36.44 1.49 -32.38
N SER A 8 37.03 0.38 -32.81
CA SER A 8 36.38 -0.91 -33.05
C SER A 8 35.78 -1.46 -31.75
N PRO A 9 34.69 -2.25 -31.81
CA PRO A 9 34.12 -2.86 -30.63
C PRO A 9 34.99 -4.04 -30.14
N ASP A 10 35.39 -4.00 -28.87
CA ASP A 10 36.04 -5.12 -28.18
C ASP A 10 35.15 -6.37 -28.18
N PRO A 11 35.69 -7.57 -28.46
CA PRO A 11 34.94 -8.80 -28.58
C PRO A 11 35.01 -9.64 -27.31
N ASP A 12 34.70 -9.12 -26.12
CA ASP A 12 34.64 -9.93 -24.90
C ASP A 12 33.47 -9.50 -24.02
N SER A 13 32.28 -10.04 -24.34
CA SER A 13 31.14 -10.04 -23.41
C SER A 13 30.37 -11.35 -23.51
N GLU A 14 31.06 -12.47 -23.31
CA GLU A 14 30.42 -13.72 -22.88
C GLU A 14 30.34 -13.72 -21.35
N TYR A 15 29.29 -13.12 -20.81
CA TYR A 15 28.85 -13.42 -19.45
C TYR A 15 27.51 -14.13 -19.52
N SER A 16 27.54 -15.38 -19.05
CA SER A 16 26.46 -16.35 -18.98
C SER A 16 25.19 -15.76 -18.33
N ASP A 17 24.12 -15.73 -19.12
CA ASP A 17 22.76 -15.24 -18.80
C ASP A 17 21.85 -16.43 -18.38
N GLU A 18 22.41 -17.61 -18.11
CA GLU A 18 21.64 -18.85 -17.92
C GLU A 18 21.03 -19.01 -16.51
N SER A 19 21.64 -18.43 -15.46
CA SER A 19 21.13 -18.53 -14.07
C SER A 19 20.23 -17.35 -13.63
N ASP A 20 19.94 -16.41 -14.54
CA ASP A 20 19.22 -15.16 -14.28
C ASP A 20 17.68 -15.31 -14.39
N ILE A 21 17.18 -16.50 -14.73
CA ILE A 21 15.81 -16.67 -15.24
C ILE A 21 14.86 -17.44 -14.30
N GLU A 22 15.35 -18.37 -13.48
CA GLU A 22 14.49 -19.29 -12.69
C GLU A 22 14.07 -18.78 -11.31
N SER A 23 14.88 -17.95 -10.63
CA SER A 23 14.72 -17.69 -9.18
C SER A 23 13.57 -16.74 -8.74
N ILE A 24 12.52 -16.56 -9.54
CA ILE A 24 11.35 -15.71 -9.15
C ILE A 24 10.07 -16.55 -9.01
N PHE A 25 10.07 -17.78 -9.51
CA PHE A 25 9.09 -18.81 -9.21
C PHE A 25 9.86 -20.12 -9.10
N ASP A 26 10.38 -20.42 -7.92
CA ASP A 26 10.94 -21.75 -7.64
C ASP A 26 9.80 -22.75 -7.88
N ASN A 27 9.89 -23.45 -9.02
CA ASN A 27 9.20 -24.71 -9.24
C ASN A 27 10.25 -25.75 -8.84
N ASP A 28 10.09 -26.32 -7.64
CA ASP A 28 10.99 -27.34 -7.12
C ASP A 28 10.89 -28.56 -8.03
N GLY A 29 11.94 -28.80 -8.78
CA GLY A 29 12.05 -29.90 -9.71
C GLY A 29 13.46 -29.98 -10.23
N HIS A 30 14.41 -30.30 -9.36
CA HIS A 30 15.59 -31.07 -9.78
C HIS A 30 16.13 -31.91 -8.62
N GLU A 31 15.91 -33.22 -8.77
CA GLU A 31 16.70 -34.27 -8.16
C GLU A 31 18.19 -34.07 -8.47
N GLY A 32 19.01 -34.18 -7.44
CA GLY A 32 20.45 -34.11 -7.51
C GLY A 32 21.02 -34.65 -6.20
N SER A 33 21.01 -35.98 -6.10
CA SER A 33 21.61 -36.77 -5.03
C SER A 33 23.08 -36.38 -4.83
N GLU A 34 23.40 -35.82 -3.66
CA GLU A 34 24.73 -35.92 -3.05
C GLU A 34 24.56 -36.22 -1.56
N CYS A 35 24.31 -37.49 -1.24
CA CYS A 35 24.66 -38.00 0.08
C CYS A 35 26.14 -38.41 0.06
N GLY A 36 26.96 -37.71 0.85
CA GLY A 36 28.29 -38.17 1.18
C GLY A 36 28.19 -39.48 1.94
N SER A 37 28.73 -40.54 1.35
CA SER A 37 28.90 -41.84 1.99
C SER A 37 29.98 -41.71 3.06
N ASP A 38 29.60 -41.84 4.33
CA ASP A 38 30.52 -42.27 5.37
C ASP A 38 30.84 -43.76 5.09
N GLU A 39 32.10 -44.03 4.76
CA GLU A 39 32.63 -45.38 4.53
C GLU A 39 32.66 -46.15 5.86
N THR A 40 31.58 -46.88 6.16
CA THR A 40 31.67 -48.02 7.09
C THR A 40 32.10 -49.26 6.32
N VAL A 41 33.34 -49.67 6.57
CA VAL A 41 34.00 -50.90 6.10
C VAL A 41 33.08 -52.11 6.33
N PHE A 42 32.65 -52.75 5.24
CA PHE A 42 32.02 -54.07 5.28
C PHE A 42 33.10 -55.13 5.05
N GLU A 43 33.32 -55.98 6.05
CA GLU A 43 34.07 -57.23 5.87
C GLU A 43 33.27 -58.18 4.97
N GLU A 44 34.00 -58.82 4.06
CA GLU A 44 33.49 -59.72 3.03
C GLU A 44 33.36 -61.14 3.58
N TYR A 45 32.13 -61.68 3.69
CA TYR A 45 31.83 -63.11 3.88
C TYR A 45 30.37 -63.41 3.46
N PRO A 46 30.02 -64.68 3.13
CA PRO A 46 29.66 -65.08 1.77
C PRO A 46 28.16 -65.30 1.52
N ASP A 47 27.85 -65.50 0.23
CA ASP A 47 26.59 -65.81 -0.46
C ASP A 47 25.50 -66.61 0.29
N ASP A 48 24.27 -66.29 -0.15
CA ASP A 48 23.03 -67.07 -0.12
C ASP A 48 22.37 -67.34 1.23
N ASP A 49 21.63 -66.35 1.71
CA ASP A 49 20.30 -66.57 2.30
C ASP A 49 19.31 -65.71 1.51
N GLU A 50 18.37 -66.35 0.79
CA GLU A 50 17.17 -65.69 0.26
C GLU A 50 16.47 -64.99 1.43
N VAL A 51 16.62 -63.66 1.53
CA VAL A 51 15.85 -62.86 2.48
C VAL A 51 14.40 -62.98 2.04
N ASP A 52 13.62 -63.75 2.80
CA ASP A 52 12.20 -63.93 2.57
C ASP A 52 11.52 -62.55 2.49
N PHE A 53 10.86 -62.28 1.36
CA PHE A 53 10.17 -61.02 1.11
C PHE A 53 9.09 -60.76 2.18
N GLU A 54 8.57 -61.82 2.81
CA GLU A 54 7.63 -61.73 3.92
C GLU A 54 8.29 -61.22 5.22
N ASP A 55 9.58 -61.54 5.46
CA ASP A 55 10.32 -61.06 6.65
C ASP A 55 10.76 -59.59 6.51
N ALA A 56 11.04 -59.12 5.29
CA ALA A 56 11.33 -57.71 5.03
C ALA A 56 10.11 -56.80 5.21
N VAL A 57 8.89 -57.30 4.96
CA VAL A 57 7.63 -56.55 5.19
C VAL A 57 7.32 -56.44 6.69
N ASN A 58 7.78 -57.38 7.51
CA ASN A 58 7.62 -57.36 8.97
C ASN A 58 8.59 -56.42 9.70
N LEU A 59 9.59 -55.85 9.02
CA LEU A 59 10.57 -54.93 9.63
C LEU A 59 9.93 -53.63 10.18
N PHE A 60 8.76 -53.24 9.66
CA PHE A 60 8.03 -52.03 10.03
C PHE A 60 6.70 -52.32 10.71
N GLY A 61 6.69 -52.99 11.87
CA GLY A 61 5.56 -52.99 12.83
C GLY A 61 4.14 -53.33 12.31
N GLY A 62 4.01 -53.92 11.11
CA GLY A 62 2.75 -54.17 10.41
C GLY A 62 2.13 -52.91 9.78
N ASN A 63 1.86 -52.96 8.48
CA ASN A 63 1.05 -51.96 7.80
C ASN A 63 -0.43 -52.12 8.21
N THR A 64 -1.14 -51.01 8.45
CA THR A 64 -2.56 -51.01 8.87
C THR A 64 -3.50 -51.50 7.76
N HIS A 65 -3.05 -51.52 6.51
CA HIS A 65 -3.81 -51.96 5.35
C HIS A 65 -3.13 -53.15 4.64
N PRO A 66 -3.92 -54.11 4.11
CA PRO A 66 -3.37 -55.21 3.35
C PRO A 66 -2.84 -54.73 1.98
N PRO A 67 -1.91 -55.44 1.33
CA PRO A 67 -1.31 -55.01 0.06
C PRO A 67 -2.34 -54.69 -1.04
N GLU A 68 -3.48 -55.40 -1.09
CA GLU A 68 -4.55 -55.18 -2.06
C GLU A 68 -5.16 -53.77 -1.95
N TYR A 69 -5.14 -53.15 -0.76
CA TYR A 69 -5.58 -51.77 -0.57
C TYR A 69 -4.76 -50.81 -1.42
N TYR A 70 -3.42 -50.94 -1.40
CA TYR A 70 -2.53 -50.09 -2.17
C TYR A 70 -2.56 -50.43 -3.66
N GLN A 71 -2.69 -51.72 -4.00
CA GLN A 71 -2.84 -52.14 -5.40
C GLN A 71 -4.11 -51.55 -6.04
N ASN A 72 -5.22 -51.54 -5.30
CA ASN A 72 -6.47 -50.92 -5.75
C ASN A 72 -6.35 -49.38 -5.73
N ALA A 73 -5.72 -48.79 -4.72
CA ALA A 73 -5.50 -47.35 -4.65
C ALA A 73 -4.68 -46.83 -5.84
N VAL A 74 -3.68 -47.56 -6.31
CA VAL A 74 -2.90 -47.21 -7.51
C VAL A 74 -3.73 -47.39 -8.79
N LYS A 75 -4.50 -48.47 -8.91
CA LYS A 75 -5.36 -48.72 -10.09
C LYS A 75 -6.49 -47.71 -10.24
N GLU A 76 -7.04 -47.24 -9.11
CA GLU A 76 -8.14 -46.28 -9.04
C GLU A 76 -7.65 -44.83 -8.88
N PHE A 77 -6.33 -44.60 -8.86
CA PHE A 77 -5.77 -43.26 -8.69
C PHE A 77 -6.07 -42.40 -9.91
N ASP A 78 -6.86 -41.35 -9.70
CA ASP A 78 -7.14 -40.35 -10.73
C ASP A 78 -5.96 -39.36 -10.80
N GLU A 79 -4.96 -39.69 -11.64
CA GLU A 79 -3.85 -38.76 -11.93
C GLU A 79 -4.38 -37.41 -12.45
N GLY A 80 -5.48 -37.42 -13.21
CA GLY A 80 -6.09 -36.23 -13.80
C GLY A 80 -6.67 -35.25 -12.79
N TYR A 81 -6.96 -35.68 -11.56
CA TYR A 81 -7.34 -34.78 -10.46
C TYR A 81 -6.20 -33.82 -10.10
N TYR A 82 -4.94 -34.25 -10.25
CA TYR A 82 -3.76 -33.50 -9.85
C TYR A 82 -3.21 -32.60 -10.97
N ASP A 83 -3.64 -32.80 -12.21
CA ASP A 83 -3.28 -31.96 -13.38
C ASP A 83 -4.00 -30.60 -13.41
N GLY A 84 -4.97 -30.36 -12.51
CA GLY A 84 -5.88 -29.21 -12.56
C GLY A 84 -5.45 -27.95 -11.80
N GLN A 85 -4.37 -28.03 -11.00
CA GLN A 85 -3.87 -26.91 -10.21
C GLN A 85 -2.35 -26.82 -10.37
N ASP A 86 -1.90 -26.00 -11.34
CA ASP A 86 -0.48 -25.66 -11.54
C ASP A 86 -0.06 -24.28 -11.01
N TYR A 87 -1.01 -23.33 -10.90
CA TYR A 87 -0.71 -21.96 -10.51
C TYR A 87 -1.63 -21.37 -9.42
N SER A 88 -1.06 -20.44 -8.64
CA SER A 88 -1.85 -19.69 -7.65
C SER A 88 -2.87 -18.76 -8.32
N PRO A 89 -4.00 -18.39 -7.65
CA PRO A 89 -5.02 -17.54 -8.26
C PRO A 89 -4.51 -16.18 -8.76
N GLY A 90 -3.45 -15.63 -8.14
CA GLY A 90 -2.83 -14.40 -8.60
C GLY A 90 -1.99 -14.57 -9.86
N SER A 91 -1.39 -15.74 -10.04
CA SER A 91 -0.67 -16.14 -11.25
C SER A 91 -1.64 -16.41 -12.39
N ASP A 92 -2.78 -17.07 -12.13
CA ASP A 92 -3.81 -17.31 -13.15
C ASP A 92 -4.30 -16.03 -13.79
N VAL A 93 -4.59 -15.00 -12.99
CA VAL A 93 -4.99 -13.69 -13.52
C VAL A 93 -3.96 -13.10 -14.49
N LEU A 94 -2.67 -13.35 -14.25
CA LEU A 94 -1.60 -12.90 -15.16
C LEU A 94 -1.53 -13.76 -16.42
N LEU A 95 -1.64 -15.09 -16.27
CA LEU A 95 -1.63 -16.04 -17.38
C LEU A 95 -2.82 -15.79 -18.31
N ASP A 96 -4.02 -15.70 -17.76
CA ASP A 96 -5.26 -15.42 -18.49
C ASP A 96 -5.18 -14.12 -19.28
N ALA A 97 -4.59 -13.07 -18.69
CA ALA A 97 -4.42 -11.79 -19.37
C ALA A 97 -3.45 -11.89 -20.57
N ILE A 98 -2.40 -12.70 -20.48
CA ILE A 98 -1.47 -12.93 -21.59
C ILE A 98 -2.10 -13.83 -22.65
N GLU A 99 -2.81 -14.89 -22.25
CA GLU A 99 -3.53 -15.76 -23.18
C GLU A 99 -4.61 -15.02 -23.95
N ASP A 100 -5.37 -14.15 -23.30
CA ASP A 100 -6.32 -13.27 -23.99
C ASP A 100 -5.60 -12.40 -25.02
N THR A 101 -4.43 -11.86 -24.67
CA THR A 101 -3.61 -11.07 -25.59
C THR A 101 -3.10 -11.92 -26.75
N TRP A 102 -2.73 -13.17 -26.49
CA TRP A 102 -2.31 -14.15 -27.51
C TRP A 102 -3.44 -14.51 -28.46
N LYS A 103 -4.63 -14.81 -27.93
CA LYS A 103 -5.84 -15.09 -28.72
C LYS A 103 -6.16 -13.95 -29.68
N GLU A 104 -6.06 -12.70 -29.21
CA GLU A 104 -6.26 -11.53 -30.08
C GLU A 104 -5.20 -11.41 -31.17
N PHE A 105 -3.93 -11.71 -30.87
CA PHE A 105 -2.88 -11.74 -31.90
C PHE A 105 -3.10 -12.87 -32.92
N CYS A 106 -3.48 -14.07 -32.48
CA CYS A 106 -3.78 -15.21 -33.34
C CYS A 106 -4.92 -14.90 -34.32
N LYS A 107 -5.96 -14.16 -33.88
CA LYS A 107 -7.01 -13.64 -34.77
C LYS A 107 -6.44 -12.72 -35.86
N VAL A 108 -5.47 -11.86 -35.53
CA VAL A 108 -4.85 -10.95 -36.50
C VAL A 108 -4.06 -11.71 -37.58
N ILE A 109 -3.45 -12.83 -37.23
CA ILE A 109 -2.67 -13.66 -38.17
C ILE A 109 -3.46 -14.85 -38.73
N ASN A 110 -4.77 -14.92 -38.49
CA ASN A 110 -5.68 -16.00 -38.92
C ASN A 110 -5.17 -17.41 -38.55
N ARG A 111 -4.82 -17.62 -37.28
CA ARG A 111 -4.42 -18.94 -36.75
C ARG A 111 -5.24 -19.32 -35.53
N ASP A 112 -5.37 -20.63 -35.30
CA ASP A 112 -5.92 -21.13 -34.05
C ASP A 112 -4.93 -20.86 -32.89
N PRO A 113 -5.36 -20.30 -31.76
CA PRO A 113 -4.48 -20.00 -30.63
C PRO A 113 -3.79 -21.22 -30.02
N LYS A 114 -4.48 -22.37 -29.93
CA LYS A 114 -3.93 -23.61 -29.33
C LYS A 114 -2.92 -24.26 -30.28
N GLU A 115 -3.26 -24.42 -31.56
CA GLU A 115 -2.32 -24.95 -32.57
C GLU A 115 -1.09 -24.04 -32.75
N SER A 116 -1.27 -22.72 -32.55
CA SER A 116 -0.16 -21.77 -32.61
C SER A 116 0.86 -21.97 -31.50
N TYR A 117 0.47 -22.53 -30.34
CA TYR A 117 1.42 -22.89 -29.28
C TYR A 117 2.28 -24.10 -29.66
N LEU A 118 1.71 -25.08 -30.38
CA LEU A 118 2.44 -26.28 -30.83
C LEU A 118 3.42 -25.98 -31.97
N SER A 119 3.11 -24.96 -32.80
CA SER A 119 3.89 -24.58 -33.98
C SER A 119 4.76 -23.32 -33.78
N LEU A 120 5.19 -23.04 -32.54
CA LEU A 120 5.93 -21.82 -32.22
C LEU A 120 7.23 -21.69 -33.03
N SER A 121 7.40 -20.52 -33.63
CA SER A 121 8.64 -20.12 -34.28
C SER A 121 9.09 -18.76 -33.77
N ILE A 122 10.38 -18.46 -33.92
CA ILE A 122 10.93 -17.16 -33.53
C ILE A 122 10.23 -16.01 -34.26
N GLY A 123 9.78 -16.23 -35.51
CA GLY A 123 9.05 -15.24 -36.30
C GLY A 123 7.68 -14.91 -35.70
N ILE A 124 6.95 -15.92 -35.23
CA ILE A 124 5.65 -15.73 -34.56
C ILE A 124 5.85 -14.99 -33.24
N LEU A 125 6.80 -15.46 -32.41
CA LEU A 125 7.07 -14.86 -31.10
C LEU A 125 7.52 -13.40 -31.20
N TYR A 126 8.48 -13.10 -32.09
CA TYR A 126 8.94 -11.73 -32.32
C TYR A 126 7.77 -10.82 -32.69
N ASN A 127 6.93 -11.25 -33.63
CA ASN A 127 5.81 -10.45 -34.10
C ASN A 127 4.67 -10.33 -33.08
N PHE A 128 4.45 -11.35 -32.25
CA PHE A 128 3.52 -11.27 -31.12
C PHE A 128 3.93 -10.17 -30.15
N PHE A 129 5.19 -10.19 -29.68
CA PHE A 129 5.67 -9.17 -28.74
C PHE A 129 5.76 -7.79 -29.39
N ASN A 130 6.14 -7.70 -30.67
CA ASN A 130 6.09 -6.44 -31.43
C ASN A 130 4.65 -5.89 -31.52
N TRP A 131 3.69 -6.73 -31.89
CA TRP A 131 2.26 -6.37 -31.97
C TRP A 131 1.72 -5.94 -30.61
N ARG A 132 2.09 -6.65 -29.54
CA ARG A 132 1.71 -6.32 -28.17
C ARG A 132 2.25 -4.95 -27.75
N LEU A 133 3.52 -4.66 -28.05
CA LEU A 133 4.14 -3.36 -27.74
C LEU A 133 3.48 -2.19 -28.50
N ASN A 134 2.89 -2.46 -29.66
CA ASN A 134 2.12 -1.49 -30.43
C ASN A 134 0.69 -1.27 -29.92
N GLN A 135 0.18 -2.09 -28.98
CA GLN A 135 -1.19 -1.95 -28.49
C GLN A 135 -1.36 -0.68 -27.65
N GLN A 136 -2.34 0.14 -28.02
CA GLN A 136 -2.68 1.38 -27.30
C GLN A 136 -3.91 1.22 -26.41
N VAL A 137 -4.72 0.18 -26.61
CA VAL A 137 -5.98 -0.08 -25.90
C VAL A 137 -6.09 -1.55 -25.55
N ASN A 138 -6.79 -1.86 -24.47
CA ASN A 138 -7.13 -3.24 -24.08
C ASN A 138 -8.45 -3.68 -24.74
N LYS A 139 -8.85 -4.93 -24.51
CA LYS A 139 -10.10 -5.52 -25.01
C LYS A 139 -11.37 -4.73 -24.64
N ASP A 140 -11.35 -4.01 -23.51
CA ASP A 140 -12.47 -3.18 -23.05
C ASP A 140 -12.45 -1.75 -23.66
N GLY A 141 -11.56 -1.49 -24.63
CA GLY A 141 -11.35 -0.16 -25.21
C GLY A 141 -10.67 0.84 -24.28
N ARG A 142 -10.15 0.39 -23.13
CA ARG A 142 -9.40 1.24 -22.19
C ARG A 142 -7.96 1.37 -22.66
N LYS A 143 -7.42 2.60 -22.61
CA LYS A 143 -6.04 2.88 -22.99
C LYS A 143 -5.04 2.12 -22.12
N LEU A 144 -4.09 1.41 -22.73
CA LEU A 144 -3.01 0.72 -22.05
C LEU A 144 -1.90 1.69 -21.65
N CYS A 145 -1.31 1.46 -20.48
CA CYS A 145 -0.05 2.09 -20.11
C CYS A 145 1.04 1.31 -20.84
N GLY A 146 1.53 1.86 -21.97
CA GLY A 146 2.53 1.20 -22.80
C GLY A 146 3.76 0.73 -22.00
N THR A 147 4.43 -0.30 -22.50
CA THR A 147 5.63 -0.85 -21.85
C THR A 147 6.78 0.13 -22.06
N LYS A 148 7.46 0.53 -20.98
CA LYS A 148 8.58 1.50 -21.03
C LYS A 148 9.93 0.91 -20.65
N LYS A 149 9.94 -0.31 -20.09
CA LYS A 149 11.13 -0.94 -19.49
C LYS A 149 11.33 -2.32 -20.06
N LYS A 150 12.59 -2.67 -20.36
CA LYS A 150 12.95 -4.01 -20.85
C LYS A 150 12.65 -5.10 -19.83
N SER A 151 12.86 -4.84 -18.53
CA SER A 151 12.53 -5.81 -17.47
C SER A 151 11.05 -6.21 -17.44
N SER A 152 10.15 -5.29 -17.77
CA SER A 152 8.72 -5.60 -17.93
C SER A 152 8.49 -6.51 -19.13
N LEU A 153 9.16 -6.26 -20.26
CA LEU A 153 9.12 -7.12 -21.43
C LEU A 153 9.65 -8.53 -21.12
N SER A 154 10.76 -8.65 -20.39
CA SER A 154 11.27 -9.94 -19.90
C SER A 154 10.27 -10.65 -18.98
N THR A 155 9.56 -9.91 -18.12
CA THR A 155 8.52 -10.50 -17.26
C THR A 155 7.36 -11.05 -18.09
N TYR A 156 6.91 -10.32 -19.12
CA TYR A 156 5.89 -10.84 -20.04
C TYR A 156 6.35 -12.10 -20.76
N TRP A 157 7.63 -12.17 -21.17
CA TRP A 157 8.20 -13.41 -21.73
C TRP A 157 8.13 -14.56 -20.74
N LYS A 158 8.53 -14.35 -19.47
CA LYS A 158 8.45 -15.39 -18.44
C LYS A 158 7.04 -15.94 -18.29
N VAL A 159 6.04 -15.06 -18.17
CA VAL A 159 4.64 -15.47 -18.01
C VAL A 159 4.10 -16.11 -19.29
N PHE A 160 4.51 -15.64 -20.48
CA PHE A 160 4.12 -16.29 -21.74
C PHE A 160 4.63 -17.73 -21.82
N ARG A 161 5.86 -18.02 -21.37
CA ARG A 161 6.37 -19.40 -21.31
C ARG A 161 5.47 -20.31 -20.47
N LEU A 162 5.00 -19.81 -19.33
CA LEU A 162 4.05 -20.53 -18.47
C LEU A 162 2.70 -20.74 -19.16
N CYS A 163 2.22 -19.78 -19.98
CA CYS A 163 1.02 -20.01 -20.80
C CYS A 163 1.22 -21.12 -21.83
N VAL A 164 2.43 -21.28 -22.39
CA VAL A 164 2.71 -22.38 -23.33
C VAL A 164 2.70 -23.73 -22.61
N GLU A 165 3.39 -23.80 -21.46
CA GLU A 165 3.41 -24.99 -20.60
C GLU A 165 1.99 -25.38 -20.18
N ARG A 166 1.19 -24.42 -19.69
CA ARG A 166 -0.23 -24.62 -19.36
C ARG A 166 -1.08 -25.12 -20.53
N ALA A 167 -0.77 -24.71 -21.77
CA ALA A 167 -1.58 -25.04 -22.94
C ALA A 167 -1.15 -26.34 -23.63
N THR A 168 0.10 -26.78 -23.45
CA THR A 168 0.70 -27.88 -24.20
C THR A 168 1.22 -29.02 -23.33
N GLY A 169 1.39 -28.80 -22.02
CA GLY A 169 2.11 -29.69 -21.11
C GLY A 169 3.64 -29.55 -21.20
N ASP A 170 4.16 -28.96 -22.28
CA ASP A 170 5.59 -28.91 -22.56
C ASP A 170 6.20 -27.51 -22.36
N LYS A 171 7.43 -27.49 -21.84
CA LYS A 171 8.26 -26.29 -21.82
C LYS A 171 8.70 -25.91 -23.23
N ILE A 172 8.80 -24.61 -23.50
CA ILE A 172 9.35 -24.12 -24.77
C ILE A 172 10.77 -24.65 -24.99
N ASP A 173 11.05 -25.13 -26.20
CA ASP A 173 12.37 -25.57 -26.66
C ASP A 173 13.51 -24.61 -26.18
N PRO A 174 14.55 -25.12 -25.49
CA PRO A 174 15.65 -24.31 -24.98
C PRO A 174 16.36 -23.48 -26.06
N LYS A 175 16.48 -23.99 -27.30
CA LYS A 175 17.12 -23.25 -28.41
C LYS A 175 16.24 -22.07 -28.85
N LEU A 176 14.94 -22.26 -28.94
CA LEU A 176 13.97 -21.18 -29.19
C LEU A 176 13.97 -20.15 -28.06
N ASN A 177 14.01 -20.59 -26.79
CA ASN A 177 14.10 -19.70 -25.63
C ASN A 177 15.35 -18.81 -25.69
N ARG A 178 16.53 -19.36 -26.01
CA ARG A 178 17.77 -18.58 -26.19
C ARG A 178 17.66 -17.58 -27.35
N LYS A 179 17.08 -17.98 -28.49
CA LYS A 179 16.80 -17.07 -29.61
C LYS A 179 15.87 -15.93 -29.20
N MET A 180 14.88 -16.22 -28.36
CA MET A 180 13.92 -15.20 -27.92
C MET A 180 14.58 -14.09 -27.09
N HIS A 181 15.60 -14.38 -26.29
CA HIS A 181 16.33 -13.33 -25.57
C HIS A 181 16.98 -12.30 -26.51
N ARG A 182 17.50 -12.75 -27.67
CA ARG A 182 18.00 -11.85 -28.72
C ARG A 182 16.86 -11.02 -29.33
N ALA A 183 15.72 -11.65 -29.62
CA ALA A 183 14.53 -10.97 -30.11
C ALA A 183 13.99 -9.90 -29.13
N LEU A 184 13.94 -10.19 -27.83
CA LEU A 184 13.50 -9.24 -26.81
C LEU A 184 14.46 -8.04 -26.71
N ARG A 185 15.77 -8.25 -26.87
CA ARG A 185 16.75 -7.15 -26.93
C ARG A 185 16.54 -6.26 -28.15
N ASP A 186 16.28 -6.86 -29.31
CA ASP A 186 15.99 -6.11 -30.54
C ASP A 186 14.68 -5.31 -30.41
N LEU A 187 13.62 -5.94 -29.90
CA LEU A 187 12.34 -5.27 -29.63
C LEU A 187 12.49 -4.14 -28.60
N ALA A 188 13.31 -4.33 -27.57
CA ALA A 188 13.60 -3.29 -26.61
C ALA A 188 14.23 -2.06 -27.28
N LYS A 189 15.22 -2.27 -28.16
CA LYS A 189 15.83 -1.18 -28.95
C LYS A 189 14.82 -0.52 -29.89
N LYS A 190 14.07 -1.32 -30.65
CA LYS A 190 13.06 -0.85 -31.61
C LYS A 190 11.99 0.04 -30.98
N HIS A 191 11.56 -0.30 -29.76
CA HIS A 191 10.52 0.44 -29.03
C HIS A 191 11.07 1.44 -28.02
N GLY A 192 12.40 1.67 -28.00
CA GLY A 192 13.05 2.61 -27.08
C GLY A 192 12.81 2.29 -25.60
N LEU A 193 12.77 1.00 -25.24
CA LEU A 193 12.60 0.58 -23.86
C LEU A 193 13.87 0.85 -23.07
N SER A 194 13.72 1.39 -21.86
CA SER A 194 14.86 1.69 -20.99
C SER A 194 15.33 0.44 -20.24
N ASP A 195 16.65 0.26 -20.20
CA ASP A 195 17.36 -0.80 -19.47
C ASP A 195 17.71 -0.39 -18.02
N GLU A 196 17.49 0.88 -17.68
CA GLU A 196 17.75 1.40 -16.35
C GLU A 196 16.84 0.71 -15.33
N LYS A 197 17.49 0.03 -14.40
CA LYS A 197 16.85 -0.48 -13.20
C LYS A 197 16.37 0.71 -12.36
N ARG A 198 15.24 0.52 -11.69
CA ARG A 198 14.80 1.47 -10.68
C ARG A 198 15.85 1.50 -9.55
N VAL A 199 16.19 2.68 -9.08
CA VAL A 199 17.04 2.84 -7.89
C VAL A 199 16.26 2.36 -6.66
N ASN A 200 16.79 1.34 -5.99
CA ASN A 200 16.22 0.76 -4.77
C ASN A 200 16.63 1.58 -3.54
N ARG A 201 16.26 2.87 -3.51
CA ARG A 201 16.60 3.74 -2.38
C ARG A 201 15.92 3.25 -1.09
N CYS A 202 16.72 3.16 -0.04
CA CYS A 202 16.27 2.76 1.30
C CYS A 202 15.64 3.94 2.02
N MET A 203 14.56 3.69 2.75
CA MET A 203 14.00 4.65 3.71
C MET A 203 14.69 4.39 5.05
N THR A 204 15.55 5.30 5.50
CA THR A 204 16.21 5.14 6.81
C THR A 204 15.21 5.31 7.95
N ILE A 205 15.66 5.07 9.18
CA ILE A 205 14.83 5.26 10.37
C ILE A 205 14.44 6.74 10.55
N GLU A 206 15.33 7.66 10.22
CA GLU A 206 15.07 9.10 10.21
C GLU A 206 14.02 9.46 9.16
N ASP A 207 14.18 8.96 7.92
CA ASP A 207 13.19 9.14 6.85
C ASP A 207 11.80 8.60 7.26
N LEU A 208 11.77 7.43 7.91
CA LEU A 208 10.55 6.80 8.41
C LEU A 208 9.90 7.66 9.50
N SER A 209 10.69 8.18 10.44
CA SER A 209 10.23 9.07 11.51
C SER A 209 9.58 10.35 10.93
N GLU A 210 10.27 11.03 10.01
CA GLU A 210 9.72 12.21 9.33
C GLU A 210 8.44 11.88 8.54
N GLN A 211 8.41 10.71 7.90
CA GLN A 211 7.24 10.25 7.17
C GLN A 211 6.05 9.97 8.09
N ILE A 212 6.27 9.36 9.24
CA ILE A 212 5.21 9.12 10.23
C ILE A 212 4.73 10.43 10.82
N GLN A 213 5.63 11.30 11.26
CA GLN A 213 5.27 12.62 11.79
C GLN A 213 4.46 13.42 10.77
N THR A 214 4.85 13.42 9.49
CA THR A 214 4.10 14.07 8.41
C THR A 214 2.76 13.38 8.15
N THR A 215 2.71 12.05 8.17
CA THR A 215 1.47 11.28 8.03
C THR A 215 0.48 11.65 9.12
N LEU A 216 0.92 11.84 10.36
CA LEU A 216 0.07 12.19 11.49
C LEU A 216 -0.35 13.67 11.48
N SER A 217 0.56 14.57 11.13
CA SER A 217 0.36 16.03 11.24
C SER A 217 -0.30 16.68 10.03
N THR A 218 -0.19 16.11 8.83
CA THR A 218 -0.65 16.79 7.60
C THR A 218 -2.16 16.88 7.50
N THR A 219 -2.66 18.02 7.01
CA THR A 219 -4.07 18.20 6.59
C THR A 219 -4.22 18.24 5.07
N GLU A 220 -3.13 18.15 4.31
CA GLU A 220 -3.11 18.11 2.83
C GLU A 220 -3.66 16.79 2.27
N LYS A 221 -3.67 15.74 3.09
CA LYS A 221 -4.17 14.41 2.77
C LYS A 221 -5.11 13.97 3.89
N SER A 222 -6.35 13.66 3.53
CA SER A 222 -7.29 13.00 4.44
C SER A 222 -7.37 11.49 4.20
N PHE A 223 -7.53 10.72 5.28
CA PHE A 223 -7.77 9.29 5.30
C PHE A 223 -9.24 8.92 5.56
N GLN A 224 -10.14 9.91 5.52
CA GLN A 224 -11.59 9.79 5.78
C GLN A 224 -11.92 9.56 7.26
N LEU A 225 -11.26 8.59 7.90
CA LEU A 225 -11.38 8.25 9.32
C LEU A 225 -9.97 8.22 9.93
N GLY A 226 -9.81 8.77 11.14
CA GLY A 226 -8.53 8.86 11.84
C GLY A 226 -7.91 7.49 12.08
N GLU A 227 -8.74 6.46 12.30
CA GLU A 227 -8.26 5.08 12.43
C GLU A 227 -7.51 4.60 11.17
N ILE A 228 -7.94 5.02 9.97
CA ILE A 228 -7.23 4.65 8.73
C ILE A 228 -5.86 5.34 8.64
N ARG A 229 -5.71 6.54 9.22
CA ARG A 229 -4.40 7.20 9.33
C ARG A 229 -3.50 6.46 10.32
N ILE A 230 -4.04 6.04 11.48
CA ILE A 230 -3.31 5.22 12.46
C ILE A 230 -2.89 3.89 11.84
N LEU A 231 -3.79 3.19 11.14
CA LEU A 231 -3.48 1.94 10.43
C LEU A 231 -2.45 2.15 9.31
N ALA A 232 -2.43 3.31 8.63
CA ALA A 232 -1.40 3.61 7.65
C ALA A 232 -0.01 3.75 8.29
N VAL A 233 0.09 4.29 9.50
CA VAL A 233 1.33 4.35 10.29
C VAL A 233 1.72 2.99 10.82
N LEU A 234 0.79 2.28 11.47
CA LEU A 234 1.01 0.92 11.99
C LEU A 234 1.51 -0.03 10.89
N PHE A 235 0.97 0.08 9.67
CA PHE A 235 1.45 -0.68 8.52
C PHE A 235 2.95 -0.48 8.25
N LEU A 236 3.44 0.77 8.30
CA LEU A 236 4.85 1.07 8.10
C LEU A 236 5.71 0.51 9.25
N LEU A 237 5.22 0.65 10.48
CA LEU A 237 5.92 0.19 11.69
C LEU A 237 5.98 -1.33 11.84
N LEU A 238 5.03 -2.09 11.29
CA LEU A 238 5.13 -3.55 11.22
C LEU A 238 5.96 -4.01 10.02
N LEU A 239 5.95 -3.25 8.92
CA LEU A 239 6.71 -3.59 7.72
C LEU A 239 8.22 -3.38 7.88
N ALA A 240 8.62 -2.32 8.58
CA ALA A 240 10.02 -1.95 8.78
C ALA A 240 10.86 -3.03 9.49
N PRO A 241 10.48 -3.55 10.68
CA PRO A 241 11.26 -4.59 11.36
C PRO A 241 11.06 -5.98 10.76
N ALA A 242 9.96 -6.25 10.07
CA ALA A 242 9.74 -7.57 9.48
C ALA A 242 10.44 -7.75 8.14
N GLY A 243 10.67 -6.66 7.39
CA GLY A 243 11.05 -6.72 5.99
C GLY A 243 10.10 -7.58 5.16
N ALA A 244 8.85 -7.80 5.61
CA ALA A 244 7.91 -8.78 5.07
C ALA A 244 7.13 -8.27 3.84
N ARG A 245 6.45 -9.17 3.10
CA ARG A 245 5.79 -8.74 1.86
C ARG A 245 4.62 -7.83 2.27
N PRO A 246 4.42 -6.67 1.60
CA PRO A 246 3.35 -5.74 1.99
C PRO A 246 1.96 -6.40 2.12
N ALA A 247 1.67 -7.38 1.27
CA ALA A 247 0.41 -8.12 1.31
C ALA A 247 0.25 -8.96 2.59
N SER A 248 1.34 -9.50 3.14
CA SER A 248 1.31 -10.28 4.39
C SER A 248 0.90 -9.41 5.57
N ILE A 249 1.44 -8.19 5.67
CA ILE A 249 1.06 -7.23 6.72
C ILE A 249 -0.43 -6.84 6.58
N LEU A 250 -0.90 -6.54 5.37
CA LEU A 250 -2.31 -6.17 5.14
C LEU A 250 -3.30 -7.31 5.42
N ARG A 251 -2.85 -8.56 5.45
CA ARG A 251 -3.64 -9.75 5.76
C ARG A 251 -3.57 -10.16 7.24
N LEU A 252 -2.84 -9.42 8.07
CA LEU A 252 -2.74 -9.68 9.50
C LEU A 252 -4.14 -9.62 10.16
N ARG A 253 -4.49 -10.68 10.89
CA ARG A 253 -5.71 -10.77 11.69
C ARG A 253 -5.41 -10.51 13.17
N PHE A 254 -6.43 -10.20 13.96
CA PHE A 254 -6.23 -10.06 15.40
C PHE A 254 -5.74 -11.35 16.06
N GLY A 255 -6.18 -12.52 15.57
CA GLY A 255 -5.69 -13.82 16.07
C GLY A 255 -4.21 -14.08 15.79
N ASP A 256 -3.62 -13.36 14.83
CA ASP A 256 -2.20 -13.45 14.50
C ASP A 256 -1.33 -12.56 15.42
N ILE A 257 -1.93 -11.82 16.35
CA ILE A 257 -1.25 -10.91 17.29
C ILE A 257 -1.29 -11.50 18.71
N ARG A 258 -0.15 -11.45 19.40
CA ARG A 258 -0.07 -11.71 20.85
C ARG A 258 0.63 -10.55 21.53
N ALA A 259 0.00 -10.00 22.55
CA ALA A 259 0.64 -9.08 23.49
C ALA A 259 0.93 -9.85 24.78
N VAL A 260 2.13 -9.69 25.33
CA VAL A 260 2.58 -10.45 26.50
C VAL A 260 3.40 -9.53 27.39
N LEU A 261 3.09 -9.48 28.68
CA LEU A 261 3.93 -8.82 29.67
C LEU A 261 5.06 -9.79 30.05
N THR A 262 6.33 -9.36 29.94
CA THR A 262 7.49 -10.25 30.09
C THR A 262 8.46 -9.69 31.11
N ARG A 263 9.03 -10.58 31.93
CA ARG A 263 10.05 -10.22 32.92
C ARG A 263 11.36 -9.94 32.20
N ASP A 264 11.98 -8.82 32.54
CA ASP A 264 13.31 -8.49 32.02
C ASP A 264 14.33 -9.50 32.59
N PRO A 265 15.07 -10.24 31.74
CA PRO A 265 16.10 -11.16 32.20
C PRO A 265 17.21 -10.48 33.01
N GLU A 266 17.41 -9.16 32.85
CA GLU A 266 18.43 -8.38 33.57
C GLU A 266 17.90 -7.74 34.88
N GLY A 267 16.64 -8.05 35.27
CA GLY A 267 16.07 -7.59 36.54
C GLY A 267 15.43 -6.19 36.50
N GLY A 268 15.18 -5.65 35.31
CA GLY A 268 14.44 -4.40 35.09
C GLY A 268 12.91 -4.52 35.17
N ALA A 269 12.24 -3.45 34.77
CA ALA A 269 10.78 -3.41 34.73
C ALA A 269 10.20 -4.37 33.69
N HIS A 270 8.98 -4.87 33.93
CA HIS A 270 8.31 -5.73 32.96
C HIS A 270 8.11 -5.00 31.63
N ASN A 271 8.39 -5.71 30.53
CA ASN A 271 8.31 -5.20 29.17
C ASN A 271 7.10 -5.81 28.44
N ILE A 272 6.35 -5.01 27.69
CA ILE A 272 5.31 -5.55 26.80
C ILE A 272 5.94 -6.00 25.48
N LEU A 273 5.96 -7.31 25.26
CA LEU A 273 6.31 -7.89 23.97
C LEU A 273 5.09 -7.95 23.07
N THR A 274 5.25 -7.36 21.88
CA THR A 274 4.29 -7.50 20.77
C THR A 274 4.81 -8.55 19.81
N ARG A 275 4.07 -9.66 19.67
CA ARG A 275 4.35 -10.70 18.70
C ARG A 275 3.30 -10.67 17.60
N PHE A 276 3.72 -10.66 16.34
CA PHE A 276 2.80 -10.80 15.21
C PHE A 276 3.29 -11.89 14.27
N THR A 277 2.38 -12.80 13.93
CA THR A 277 2.66 -13.96 13.09
C THR A 277 2.16 -13.69 11.67
N LEU A 278 3.07 -13.73 10.71
CA LEU A 278 2.72 -13.55 9.31
C LEU A 278 2.43 -14.92 8.69
N ALA A 279 1.20 -15.40 8.87
CA ALA A 279 0.70 -16.57 8.17
C ALA A 279 0.62 -16.26 6.66
N PHE A 280 1.61 -16.73 5.91
CA PHE A 280 1.67 -16.45 4.48
C PHE A 280 0.64 -17.29 3.74
N THR A 281 -0.48 -16.68 3.38
CA THR A 281 -1.58 -17.26 2.57
C THR A 281 -1.22 -17.83 1.18
N LYS A 282 0.05 -18.02 0.80
CA LYS A 282 0.38 -18.87 -0.36
C LYS A 282 0.31 -20.33 0.09
N THR A 283 -0.90 -20.80 0.35
CA THR A 283 -1.22 -22.21 0.67
C THR A 283 -1.23 -23.10 -0.57
N TYR A 284 -1.01 -22.49 -1.73
CA TYR A 284 -1.19 -23.11 -3.04
C TYR A 284 -0.24 -24.30 -3.30
N LEU A 285 1.04 -24.18 -2.92
CA LEU A 285 2.03 -25.28 -2.98
C LEU A 285 2.28 -25.88 -1.57
N GLY A 286 1.26 -25.86 -0.71
CA GLY A 286 1.40 -26.24 0.70
C GLY A 286 1.57 -25.04 1.64
N VAL A 287 1.44 -25.34 2.93
CA VAL A 287 1.53 -24.33 4.00
C VAL A 287 3.00 -24.04 4.26
N LYS A 288 3.43 -22.78 4.04
CA LYS A 288 4.73 -22.33 4.55
C LYS A 288 4.65 -22.07 6.05
N ASP A 289 5.72 -22.39 6.76
CA ASP A 289 5.82 -22.06 8.18
C ASP A 289 5.64 -20.57 8.41
N ALA A 290 4.73 -20.26 9.33
CA ALA A 290 4.40 -18.89 9.66
C ALA A 290 5.50 -18.28 10.52
N LYS A 291 5.97 -17.09 10.13
CA LYS A 291 7.04 -16.40 10.85
C LYS A 291 6.46 -15.46 11.87
N THR A 292 6.97 -15.53 13.09
CA THR A 292 6.58 -14.65 14.18
C THR A 292 7.68 -13.64 14.44
N PHE A 293 7.31 -12.35 14.38
CA PHE A 293 8.20 -11.25 14.73
C PHE A 293 7.85 -10.77 16.12
N THR A 294 8.85 -10.74 17.00
CA THR A 294 8.74 -10.21 18.36
C THR A 294 9.37 -8.82 18.39
N VAL A 295 8.60 -7.82 18.81
CA VAL A 295 9.10 -6.47 19.00
C VAL A 295 8.98 -6.14 20.50
N PRO A 296 10.07 -5.75 21.16
CA PRO A 296 10.04 -5.29 22.55
C PRO A 296 9.59 -3.84 22.66
N GLU A 297 8.93 -3.52 23.77
CA GLU A 297 8.60 -2.14 24.12
C GLU A 297 9.90 -1.38 24.33
N ASN A 298 10.06 -0.25 23.63
CA ASN A 298 11.25 0.58 23.76
C ASN A 298 11.05 1.60 24.87
N PHE A 299 11.68 1.36 26.02
CA PHE A 299 11.70 2.30 27.13
C PHE A 299 12.55 3.52 26.75
N PHE A 300 12.13 4.70 27.18
CA PHE A 300 12.91 5.94 27.07
C PHE A 300 13.24 6.44 25.65
N ASP A 301 12.57 5.92 24.62
CA ASP A 301 12.71 6.42 23.25
C ASP A 301 12.40 7.94 23.18
N PRO A 302 13.18 8.79 22.49
CA PRO A 302 13.00 10.25 22.52
C PRO A 302 11.60 10.70 22.05
N SER A 303 10.94 9.92 21.21
CA SER A 303 9.53 10.11 20.79
C SER A 303 8.83 8.76 20.65
N LEU A 304 7.50 8.74 20.72
CA LEU A 304 6.70 7.53 20.46
C LEU A 304 6.27 7.40 19.00
N PHE A 305 6.78 8.24 18.08
CA PHE A 305 6.43 8.17 16.67
C PHE A 305 6.79 6.82 16.04
N LEU A 306 7.90 6.22 16.46
CA LEU A 306 8.40 4.94 15.94
C LEU A 306 7.99 3.72 16.78
N SER A 307 7.13 3.87 17.79
CA SER A 307 6.79 2.79 18.73
C SER A 307 5.64 1.92 18.18
N PRO A 308 5.86 0.75 17.57
CA PRO A 308 4.77 -0.09 17.04
C PRO A 308 3.77 -0.49 18.12
N HIS A 309 4.22 -0.68 19.36
CA HIS A 309 3.43 -1.07 20.52
C HIS A 309 2.34 -0.07 20.84
N VAL A 310 2.67 1.22 20.84
CA VAL A 310 1.70 2.29 21.15
C VAL A 310 0.57 2.32 20.11
N TYR A 311 0.91 2.15 18.82
CA TYR A 311 -0.11 2.05 17.76
C TYR A 311 -0.91 0.77 17.85
N LEU A 312 -0.26 -0.37 18.06
CA LEU A 312 -0.95 -1.65 18.11
C LEU A 312 -1.87 -1.75 19.32
N LEU A 313 -1.37 -1.45 20.53
CA LEU A 313 -2.18 -1.41 21.75
C LEU A 313 -3.33 -0.41 21.62
N GLY A 314 -3.11 0.76 21.01
CA GLY A 314 -4.17 1.72 20.69
C GLY A 314 -5.29 1.11 19.85
N ILE A 315 -4.96 0.31 18.82
CA ILE A 315 -5.95 -0.42 18.03
C ILE A 315 -6.61 -1.53 18.87
N LEU A 316 -5.87 -2.30 19.66
CA LEU A 316 -6.44 -3.37 20.49
C LEU A 316 -7.45 -2.83 21.52
N PHE A 317 -7.11 -1.74 22.22
CA PHE A 317 -8.03 -1.08 23.16
C PHE A 317 -9.22 -0.43 22.44
N ARG A 318 -9.01 0.23 21.29
CA ARG A 318 -10.08 0.83 20.49
C ARG A 318 -11.15 -0.18 20.09
N HIS A 319 -10.75 -1.41 19.77
CA HIS A 319 -11.67 -2.50 19.41
C HIS A 319 -12.09 -3.37 20.61
N GLN A 320 -11.58 -3.09 21.81
CA GLN A 320 -11.87 -3.85 23.05
C GLN A 320 -11.69 -5.35 22.88
N VAL A 321 -10.59 -5.75 22.24
CA VAL A 321 -10.36 -7.15 21.85
C VAL A 321 -9.71 -7.99 22.94
N PHE A 322 -9.27 -7.40 24.05
CA PHE A 322 -8.76 -8.16 25.18
C PHE A 322 -9.86 -9.03 25.80
N LYS A 323 -9.51 -10.27 26.13
CA LYS A 323 -10.41 -11.25 26.76
C LYS A 323 -10.71 -10.89 28.21
N ALA A 324 -9.75 -10.28 28.92
CA ALA A 324 -9.94 -9.81 30.28
C ALA A 324 -10.91 -8.60 30.28
N PRO A 325 -12.10 -8.72 30.91
CA PRO A 325 -13.13 -7.68 30.81
C PRO A 325 -12.74 -6.38 31.51
N SER A 326 -11.86 -6.45 32.52
CA SER A 326 -11.38 -5.30 33.29
C SER A 326 -10.19 -4.58 32.66
N LEU A 327 -9.58 -5.14 31.60
CA LEU A 327 -8.47 -4.53 30.86
C LEU A 327 -9.01 -3.55 29.80
N THR A 328 -9.65 -2.48 30.27
CA THR A 328 -10.37 -1.52 29.42
C THR A 328 -9.57 -0.28 29.04
N SER A 329 -8.47 -0.01 29.74
CA SER A 329 -7.61 1.16 29.52
C SER A 329 -6.13 0.80 29.64
N PRO A 330 -5.23 1.57 29.00
CA PRO A 330 -3.79 1.33 29.08
C PRO A 330 -3.24 1.43 30.51
N ASP A 331 -3.80 2.27 31.38
CA ASP A 331 -3.35 2.42 32.78
C ASP A 331 -3.49 1.13 33.60
N LYS A 332 -4.38 0.21 33.20
CA LYS A 332 -4.50 -1.09 33.84
C LYS A 332 -3.29 -1.99 33.57
N LEU A 333 -2.54 -1.76 32.50
CA LEU A 333 -1.32 -2.52 32.20
C LEU A 333 -0.26 -2.34 33.28
N ASP A 334 -0.17 -1.14 33.87
CA ASP A 334 0.82 -0.81 34.91
C ASP A 334 0.55 -1.51 36.24
N THR A 335 -0.68 -2.00 36.42
CA THR A 335 -1.10 -2.71 37.63
C THR A 335 -0.92 -4.22 37.54
N LEU A 336 -0.49 -4.72 36.38
CA LEU A 336 -0.28 -6.15 36.16
C LEU A 336 1.11 -6.57 36.65
N ASP A 337 1.18 -7.77 37.20
CA ASP A 337 2.43 -8.40 37.60
C ASP A 337 2.47 -9.85 37.13
N ILE A 338 3.67 -10.38 36.98
CA ILE A 338 3.93 -11.76 36.54
C ILE A 338 4.13 -12.61 37.79
N HIS A 339 3.45 -13.76 37.85
CA HIS A 339 3.60 -14.69 38.96
C HIS A 339 5.07 -15.06 39.18
N ALA A 340 5.50 -15.24 40.44
CA ALA A 340 6.92 -15.34 40.80
C ALA A 340 7.70 -16.48 40.09
N GLY A 341 7.01 -17.57 39.74
CA GLY A 341 7.59 -18.70 39.00
C GLY A 341 7.51 -18.57 37.47
N GLU A 342 6.92 -17.50 36.95
CA GLU A 342 6.65 -17.31 35.52
C GLU A 342 7.55 -16.22 34.91
N LYS A 343 7.85 -16.38 33.63
CA LYS A 343 8.63 -15.41 32.85
C LYS A 343 7.75 -14.42 32.08
N GLU A 344 6.51 -14.81 31.79
CA GLU A 344 5.62 -14.02 30.97
C GLU A 344 4.15 -14.19 31.41
N LEU A 345 3.37 -13.11 31.31
CA LEU A 345 1.92 -13.08 31.49
C LEU A 345 1.26 -12.74 30.14
N PRO A 346 0.59 -13.71 29.48
CA PRO A 346 -0.13 -13.47 28.25
C PRO A 346 -1.31 -12.49 28.45
N LEU A 347 -1.52 -11.59 27.48
CA LEU A 347 -2.69 -10.72 27.40
C LEU A 347 -3.65 -11.24 26.31
N PRO A 348 -4.46 -12.29 26.59
CA PRO A 348 -5.22 -12.99 25.58
C PRO A 348 -6.28 -12.10 24.93
N LEU A 349 -6.47 -12.27 23.61
CA LEU A 349 -7.53 -11.63 22.86
C LEU A 349 -8.79 -12.52 22.78
N LYS A 350 -9.94 -11.90 22.54
CA LYS A 350 -11.23 -12.57 22.36
C LYS A 350 -11.23 -13.40 21.07
N LYS A 351 -11.64 -14.67 21.16
CA LYS A 351 -11.65 -15.62 20.04
C LYS A 351 -12.51 -15.15 18.85
N GLU A 352 -13.57 -14.40 19.10
CA GLU A 352 -14.46 -13.84 18.06
C GLU A 352 -13.77 -12.86 17.09
N PHE A 353 -12.58 -12.34 17.45
CA PHE A 353 -11.78 -11.48 16.58
C PHE A 353 -10.70 -12.24 15.79
N ASN A 354 -10.51 -13.54 16.02
CA ASN A 354 -9.38 -14.30 15.46
C ASN A 354 -9.27 -14.17 13.94
N ASP A 355 -10.39 -14.25 13.22
CA ASP A 355 -10.42 -14.17 11.77
C ASP A 355 -10.60 -12.76 11.21
N ARG A 356 -10.77 -11.76 12.09
CA ARG A 356 -11.00 -10.37 11.68
C ARG A 356 -9.67 -9.72 11.33
N LEU A 357 -9.61 -9.13 10.14
CA LEU A 357 -8.44 -8.37 9.69
C LEU A 357 -8.19 -7.12 10.56
N VAL A 358 -6.93 -6.81 10.81
CA VAL A 358 -6.54 -5.54 11.46
C VAL A 358 -6.68 -4.38 10.46
N PHE A 359 -6.15 -4.56 9.25
CA PHE A 359 -6.11 -3.52 8.21
C PHE A 359 -7.40 -3.49 7.38
N ARG A 360 -8.46 -2.96 7.96
CA ARG A 360 -9.78 -2.80 7.32
C ARG A 360 -9.99 -1.38 6.81
N ARG A 361 -10.68 -1.24 5.67
CA ARG A 361 -10.90 0.07 5.05
C ARG A 361 -12.07 0.82 5.68
N ALA A 362 -12.08 2.14 5.55
CA ALA A 362 -13.27 2.92 5.89
C ALA A 362 -14.39 2.65 4.87
N VAL A 363 -15.59 2.40 5.37
CA VAL A 363 -16.84 2.38 4.61
C VAL A 363 -17.61 3.65 4.92
N LYS A 364 -18.32 4.14 3.90
CA LYS A 364 -19.15 5.32 4.04
C LYS A 364 -20.46 4.91 4.72
N THR A 365 -20.88 5.66 5.74
CA THR A 365 -22.17 5.47 6.41
C THR A 365 -23.16 6.55 5.97
N LEU A 366 -24.39 6.55 6.51
CA LEU A 366 -25.40 7.56 6.19
C LEU A 366 -24.86 8.97 6.37
N THR A 367 -24.20 9.27 7.49
CA THR A 367 -23.74 10.62 7.84
C THR A 367 -22.22 10.75 7.76
N GLY A 368 -21.45 9.66 7.70
CA GLY A 368 -20.01 9.72 7.87
C GLY A 368 -19.22 8.56 7.29
N TYR A 369 -18.29 8.07 8.10
CA TYR A 369 -17.47 6.91 7.82
C TYR A 369 -17.34 6.07 9.07
N ASP A 370 -17.23 4.75 8.88
CA ASP A 370 -16.87 3.80 9.92
C ASP A 370 -15.89 2.79 9.33
N ILE A 371 -15.23 2.01 10.17
CA ILE A 371 -14.38 0.91 9.70
C ILE A 371 -15.25 -0.23 9.19
N SER A 372 -14.86 -0.87 8.08
CA SER A 372 -15.58 -2.03 7.57
C SER A 372 -15.52 -3.20 8.55
N MET A 373 -16.49 -4.11 8.46
CA MET A 373 -16.47 -5.36 9.22
C MET A 373 -15.33 -6.26 8.77
N ASP A 374 -15.14 -6.39 7.44
CA ASP A 374 -14.33 -7.41 6.76
C ASP A 374 -13.45 -6.83 5.63
N ALA A 375 -13.88 -5.77 4.95
CA ALA A 375 -13.21 -5.32 3.73
C ALA A 375 -11.77 -4.81 3.97
N PRO A 376 -10.74 -5.39 3.31
CA PRO A 376 -9.35 -5.03 3.56
C PRO A 376 -8.94 -3.69 2.96
N ILE A 377 -7.94 -3.04 3.56
CA ILE A 377 -7.14 -2.02 2.90
C ILE A 377 -6.31 -2.72 1.81
N THR A 378 -6.50 -2.31 0.55
CA THR A 378 -5.75 -2.89 -0.56
C THR A 378 -4.32 -2.33 -0.64
N TYR A 379 -3.39 -3.12 -1.18
CA TYR A 379 -2.03 -2.66 -1.47
C TYR A 379 -2.01 -1.34 -2.28
N GLY A 380 -2.87 -1.25 -3.31
CA GLY A 380 -2.97 -0.05 -4.14
C GLY A 380 -3.50 1.18 -3.40
N MET A 381 -4.25 1.02 -2.30
CA MET A 381 -4.61 2.14 -1.41
C MET A 381 -3.39 2.57 -0.60
N MET A 382 -2.75 1.63 0.09
CA MET A 382 -1.60 1.90 0.95
C MET A 382 -0.44 2.53 0.18
N ALA A 383 -0.06 1.95 -0.97
CA ALA A 383 1.00 2.47 -1.82
C ALA A 383 0.71 3.90 -2.34
N ARG A 384 -0.55 4.22 -2.64
CA ARG A 384 -0.94 5.59 -3.03
C ARG A 384 -0.85 6.57 -1.87
N TRP A 385 -1.16 6.14 -0.65
CA TRP A 385 -1.02 6.99 0.53
C TRP A 385 0.44 7.27 0.83
N ILE A 386 1.28 6.25 0.87
CA ILE A 386 2.73 6.38 1.08
C ILE A 386 3.35 7.31 0.04
N ARG A 387 3.08 7.09 -1.25
CA ARG A 387 3.55 7.98 -2.33
C ARG A 387 3.09 9.43 -2.11
N ARG A 388 1.83 9.65 -1.72
CA ARG A 388 1.31 11.01 -1.49
C ARG A 388 1.97 11.67 -0.29
N ILE A 389 2.25 10.94 0.79
CA ILE A 389 2.98 11.50 1.93
C ILE A 389 4.42 11.85 1.53
N GLY A 390 5.11 10.99 0.77
CA GLY A 390 6.43 11.31 0.20
C GLY A 390 6.42 12.58 -0.65
N GLU A 391 5.36 12.78 -1.46
CA GLU A 391 5.19 14.02 -2.21
C GLU A 391 5.03 15.26 -1.32
N ILE A 392 4.29 15.14 -0.19
CA ILE A 392 4.02 16.23 0.78
C ILE A 392 5.29 16.57 1.59
N LEU A 393 6.03 15.55 2.03
CA LEU A 393 7.38 15.70 2.60
C LEU A 393 8.27 16.48 1.64
N GLY A 394 8.06 16.23 0.35
CA GLY A 394 8.80 16.83 -0.72
C GLY A 394 10.00 15.98 -1.06
N PHE A 395 9.87 14.66 -1.12
CA PHE A 395 10.87 13.76 -1.69
C PHE A 395 10.83 13.78 -3.22
N GLU A 396 11.98 13.59 -3.85
CA GLU A 396 12.11 13.61 -5.30
C GLU A 396 11.62 12.29 -5.87
N TYR A 397 12.12 11.22 -5.27
CA TYR A 397 11.81 9.86 -5.61
C TYR A 397 10.50 9.43 -4.95
N ALA A 398 9.71 8.62 -5.68
CA ALA A 398 8.47 8.08 -5.15
C ALA A 398 8.73 7.06 -4.04
N THR A 399 8.26 7.37 -2.83
CA THR A 399 8.24 6.42 -1.72
C THR A 399 7.24 5.29 -2.00
N ILE A 400 7.67 4.06 -1.72
CA ILE A 400 6.84 2.86 -1.84
C ILE A 400 7.06 1.94 -0.65
N PRO A 401 6.13 1.01 -0.34
CA PRO A 401 6.32 0.03 0.73
C PRO A 401 7.65 -0.73 0.65
N TYR A 402 8.15 -1.05 -0.56
CA TYR A 402 9.41 -1.78 -0.71
C TYR A 402 10.64 -0.98 -0.28
N SER A 403 10.59 0.35 -0.19
CA SER A 403 11.71 1.14 0.34
C SER A 403 12.07 0.72 1.77
N LEU A 404 11.08 0.30 2.56
CA LEU A 404 11.30 -0.27 3.90
C LEU A 404 11.82 -1.71 3.86
N ARG A 405 11.36 -2.54 2.90
CA ARG A 405 11.93 -3.88 2.71
C ARG A 405 13.41 -3.80 2.32
N TYR A 406 13.79 -2.85 1.46
CA TYR A 406 15.19 -2.63 1.10
C TYR A 406 15.99 -2.20 2.33
N ALA A 407 15.48 -1.23 3.10
CA ALA A 407 16.13 -0.79 4.33
C ALA A 407 16.33 -1.94 5.33
N ALA A 408 15.29 -2.74 5.59
CA ALA A 408 15.36 -3.90 6.48
C ALA A 408 16.38 -4.92 5.98
N ALA A 409 16.31 -5.31 4.71
CA ALA A 409 17.22 -6.31 4.14
C ALA A 409 18.69 -5.89 4.21
N ASN A 410 19.00 -4.63 3.91
CA ASN A 410 20.37 -4.10 4.00
C ASN A 410 20.79 -3.91 5.47
N GLY A 411 19.87 -3.55 6.37
CA GLY A 411 20.14 -3.47 7.80
C GLY A 411 20.45 -4.82 8.44
N PHE A 412 19.71 -5.86 8.02
CA PHE A 412 19.95 -7.25 8.44
C PHE A 412 21.31 -7.77 7.97
N ASP A 413 21.67 -7.51 6.71
CA ASP A 413 22.97 -7.90 6.14
C ASP A 413 24.17 -7.25 6.83
N GLN A 414 23.98 -6.05 7.39
CA GLN A 414 25.04 -5.30 8.09
C GLN A 414 25.07 -5.59 9.61
N SER A 415 24.09 -6.33 10.15
CA SER A 415 23.98 -6.58 11.57
C SER A 415 24.82 -7.79 11.97
N VAL A 416 25.51 -7.68 13.10
CA VAL A 416 26.24 -8.82 13.71
C VAL A 416 25.29 -9.83 14.35
N ASP A 417 24.06 -9.42 14.67
CA ASP A 417 23.06 -10.23 15.36
C ASP A 417 22.17 -11.03 14.40
N ILE A 418 22.26 -10.78 13.09
CA ILE A 418 21.44 -11.42 12.08
C ILE A 418 22.33 -12.17 11.09
N SER A 419 22.31 -13.49 11.16
CA SER A 419 22.99 -14.35 10.19
C SER A 419 22.35 -14.26 8.81
N GLU A 420 23.10 -14.66 7.78
CA GLU A 420 22.58 -14.79 6.42
C GLU A 420 21.32 -15.68 6.35
N ALA A 421 21.33 -16.81 7.07
CA ALA A 421 20.19 -17.71 7.16
C ALA A 421 18.97 -17.04 7.79
N LEU A 422 19.16 -16.29 8.88
CA LEU A 422 18.07 -15.56 9.54
C LEU A 422 17.52 -14.43 8.66
N ARG A 423 18.39 -13.70 7.94
CA ARG A 423 17.95 -12.72 6.93
C ARG A 423 17.11 -13.38 5.85
N ASN A 424 17.56 -14.51 5.32
CA ASN A 424 16.87 -15.24 4.25
C ASN A 424 15.51 -15.76 4.73
N LEU A 425 15.44 -16.30 5.96
CA LEU A 425 14.18 -16.64 6.63
C LEU A 425 13.25 -15.42 6.74
N ALA A 426 13.73 -14.31 7.29
CA ALA A 426 12.93 -13.10 7.48
C ALA A 426 12.35 -12.56 6.16
N LEU A 427 13.14 -12.56 5.08
CA LEU A 427 12.75 -12.03 3.78
C LEU A 427 11.96 -13.00 2.88
N ASP A 428 11.83 -14.27 3.28
CA ASP A 428 11.31 -15.39 2.47
C ASP A 428 12.15 -15.68 1.22
N HIS A 429 13.47 -15.80 1.40
CA HIS A 429 14.41 -16.19 0.35
C HIS A 429 15.01 -17.57 0.67
N ALA A 430 15.12 -18.44 -0.35
CA ALA A 430 15.82 -19.73 -0.21
C ALA A 430 17.34 -19.54 -0.08
N ASN A 431 17.88 -18.51 -0.73
CA ASN A 431 19.30 -18.16 -0.71
C ASN A 431 19.49 -16.64 -0.88
N SER A 432 20.73 -16.19 -1.00
CA SER A 432 21.06 -14.76 -1.06
C SER A 432 20.97 -14.14 -2.46
N VAL A 433 20.74 -14.92 -3.51
CA VAL A 433 20.65 -14.42 -4.89
C VAL A 433 19.50 -13.40 -5.05
N PRO A 434 18.27 -13.65 -4.55
CA PRO A 434 17.21 -12.65 -4.56
C PRO A 434 17.61 -11.35 -3.87
N PHE A 435 18.31 -11.43 -2.73
CA PHE A 435 18.79 -10.24 -2.00
C PHE A 435 19.78 -9.44 -2.87
N GLN A 436 20.84 -10.08 -3.36
CA GLN A 436 21.89 -9.44 -4.16
C GLN A 436 21.34 -8.82 -5.45
N ARG A 437 20.36 -9.46 -6.10
CA ARG A 437 19.78 -8.99 -7.36
C ARG A 437 18.76 -7.87 -7.17
N HIS A 438 17.91 -7.97 -6.14
CA HIS A 438 16.69 -7.14 -6.03
C HIS A 438 16.61 -6.24 -4.80
N TYR A 439 17.42 -6.43 -3.76
CA TYR A 439 17.35 -5.69 -2.50
C TYR A 439 18.62 -4.91 -2.20
N LEU A 440 19.78 -5.46 -2.52
CA LEU A 440 21.06 -4.79 -2.34
C LEU A 440 21.09 -3.50 -3.17
N GLY A 441 21.35 -2.38 -2.50
CA GLY A 441 21.44 -1.06 -3.13
C GLY A 441 22.56 -1.01 -4.17
N ARG A 442 22.36 -0.24 -5.25
CA ARG A 442 23.43 0.05 -6.24
C ARG A 442 24.17 1.34 -5.94
N GLU A 443 23.61 2.17 -5.06
CA GLU A 443 24.34 3.26 -4.41
C GLU A 443 25.11 2.64 -3.25
N VAL A 444 26.44 2.63 -3.36
CA VAL A 444 27.31 2.02 -2.36
C VAL A 444 27.22 2.85 -1.08
N ASN A 445 26.53 2.31 -0.09
CA ASN A 445 26.28 2.97 1.19
C ASN A 445 27.45 2.77 2.16
N ALA A 446 28.67 3.06 1.72
CA ALA A 446 29.89 2.99 2.51
C ALA A 446 30.90 4.03 2.03
N ASP A 447 31.66 4.62 2.96
CA ASP A 447 32.75 5.54 2.62
C ASP A 447 33.99 4.75 2.19
N THR A 448 33.95 4.24 0.96
CA THR A 448 35.00 3.37 0.40
C THR A 448 36.36 4.07 0.37
N TRP A 449 36.38 5.40 0.23
CA TRP A 449 37.61 6.17 0.17
C TRP A 449 38.29 6.30 1.53
N ALA A 450 37.52 6.57 2.60
CA ALA A 450 38.06 6.56 3.96
C ALA A 450 38.60 5.17 4.32
N ILE A 451 37.88 4.11 3.96
CA ILE A 451 38.31 2.71 4.19
C ILE A 451 39.65 2.44 3.50
N LEU A 452 39.78 2.77 2.21
CA LEU A 452 41.02 2.58 1.46
C LEU A 452 42.22 3.33 2.06
N ARG A 453 41.98 4.47 2.71
CA ARG A 453 43.02 5.27 3.37
C ARG A 453 43.27 4.92 4.84
N GLY A 454 42.57 3.92 5.39
CA GLY A 454 42.63 3.61 6.83
C GLY A 454 42.12 4.75 7.71
N GLN A 455 41.25 5.60 7.18
CA GLN A 455 40.63 6.72 7.90
C GLN A 455 39.26 6.33 8.47
N LYS A 456 38.79 7.08 9.46
CA LYS A 456 37.43 6.91 10.01
C LYS A 456 36.39 7.25 8.92
N PRO A 457 35.51 6.31 8.53
CA PRO A 457 34.44 6.55 7.57
C PRO A 457 33.47 7.66 8.00
N GLN A 458 33.08 8.54 7.08
CA GLN A 458 31.98 9.49 7.28
C GLN A 458 30.62 8.81 7.05
N GLN A 459 30.39 7.68 7.72
CA GLN A 459 29.30 6.76 7.39
C GLN A 459 27.91 7.39 7.54
N ALA A 460 27.71 8.28 8.51
CA ALA A 460 26.43 8.97 8.70
C ALA A 460 26.08 9.86 7.49
N LEU A 461 27.06 10.58 6.96
CA LEU A 461 26.89 11.43 5.77
C LEU A 461 26.55 10.61 4.53
N ILE A 462 27.26 9.49 4.31
CA ILE A 462 26.98 8.59 3.17
C ILE A 462 25.59 7.97 3.30
N LYS A 463 25.21 7.50 4.49
CA LYS A 463 23.86 6.97 4.75
C LYS A 463 22.78 8.01 4.45
N GLN A 464 22.98 9.25 4.89
CA GLN A 464 22.06 10.35 4.61
C GLN A 464 21.97 10.62 3.11
N ALA A 465 23.09 10.74 2.39
CA ALA A 465 23.12 11.03 0.96
C ALA A 465 22.49 9.92 0.10
N CYS A 466 22.59 8.66 0.54
CA CYS A 466 22.01 7.50 -0.15
C CYS A 466 20.56 7.17 0.28
N SER A 467 19.99 7.88 1.27
CA SER A 467 18.61 7.65 1.73
C SER A 467 17.57 8.17 0.75
N VAL A 468 16.28 7.91 0.97
CA VAL A 468 15.22 8.60 0.19
C VAL A 468 15.11 10.07 0.62
N GLY A 469 15.39 10.36 1.90
CA GLY A 469 15.27 11.68 2.50
C GLY A 469 16.31 12.72 2.10
N HIS A 470 17.46 12.36 1.52
CA HIS A 470 18.46 13.35 1.05
C HIS A 470 17.85 14.44 0.15
N SER A 471 16.79 14.07 -0.58
CA SER A 471 16.12 14.92 -1.56
C SER A 471 15.02 15.79 -0.96
N ILE A 472 14.83 15.82 0.37
CA ILE A 472 13.70 16.49 1.00
C ILE A 472 13.68 18.00 0.72
N SER A 473 12.53 18.52 0.27
CA SER A 473 12.32 19.96 0.14
C SER A 473 10.86 20.36 0.26
N LYS A 474 10.56 21.23 1.23
CA LYS A 474 9.21 21.79 1.40
C LYS A 474 8.81 22.72 0.25
N ARG A 475 9.76 23.24 -0.53
CA ARG A 475 9.51 24.10 -1.71
C ARG A 475 9.07 23.30 -2.94
N ARG A 476 9.31 21.98 -2.96
CA ARG A 476 8.96 21.13 -4.11
C ARG A 476 7.44 21.11 -4.36
N PRO A 477 6.95 21.37 -5.59
CA PRO A 477 5.53 21.44 -5.89
C PRO A 477 4.77 20.14 -5.59
N THR A 478 3.78 20.19 -4.70
CA THR A 478 2.94 19.03 -4.35
C THR A 478 1.73 18.86 -5.27
N ASP A 479 1.31 19.93 -5.93
CA ASP A 479 0.17 20.00 -6.86
C ASP A 479 0.41 21.06 -7.94
N LEU A 480 -0.32 20.97 -9.04
CA LEU A 480 -0.28 21.95 -10.12
C LEU A 480 -0.88 23.30 -9.69
N THR A 481 -0.34 24.41 -10.20
CA THR A 481 -0.97 25.72 -10.11
C THR A 481 -2.27 25.75 -10.93
N ALA A 482 -3.12 26.76 -10.70
CA ALA A 482 -4.37 26.91 -11.47
C ALA A 482 -4.09 27.13 -12.97
N GLU A 483 -3.05 27.90 -13.29
CA GLU A 483 -2.59 28.15 -14.66
C GLU A 483 -2.07 26.88 -15.32
N GLN A 484 -1.19 26.13 -14.64
CA GLN A 484 -0.70 24.83 -15.11
C GLN A 484 -1.84 23.82 -15.28
N ALA A 485 -2.83 23.83 -14.39
CA ALA A 485 -3.99 22.98 -14.53
C ALA A 485 -4.93 23.42 -15.67
N ALA A 486 -4.97 24.72 -15.98
CA ALA A 486 -5.76 25.31 -17.05
C ALA A 486 -5.14 25.08 -18.44
N SER A 487 -3.80 25.06 -18.54
CA SER A 487 -3.08 24.79 -19.79
C SER A 487 -3.45 23.43 -20.40
N ILE A 488 -3.87 22.46 -19.58
CA ILE A 488 -4.33 21.15 -20.05
C ILE A 488 -5.58 21.26 -20.94
N ASN A 489 -6.40 22.30 -20.78
CA ASN A 489 -7.56 22.52 -21.64
C ASN A 489 -7.17 23.02 -23.04
N THR A 490 -5.94 23.51 -23.24
CA THR A 490 -5.46 23.91 -24.57
C THR A 490 -4.86 22.74 -25.35
N HIS A 491 -4.62 21.60 -24.71
CA HIS A 491 -4.02 20.42 -25.34
C HIS A 491 -4.87 19.93 -26.55
N PRO A 492 -4.26 19.66 -27.73
CA PRO A 492 -4.99 19.34 -28.96
C PRO A 492 -5.98 18.18 -28.81
N LEU A 493 -5.57 17.09 -28.15
CA LEU A 493 -6.44 15.95 -27.86
C LEU A 493 -7.67 16.32 -27.02
N ILE A 494 -7.52 17.20 -26.03
CA ILE A 494 -8.62 17.63 -25.16
C ILE A 494 -9.61 18.47 -25.96
N ARG A 495 -9.13 19.41 -26.78
CA ARG A 495 -9.98 20.19 -27.69
C ARG A 495 -10.74 19.31 -28.67
N LYS A 496 -10.06 18.31 -29.27
CA LYS A 496 -10.70 17.34 -30.18
C LYS A 496 -11.82 16.56 -29.48
N LEU A 497 -11.56 16.04 -28.29
CA LEU A 497 -12.55 15.31 -27.51
C LEU A 497 -13.73 16.20 -27.09
N GLU A 498 -13.48 17.46 -26.72
CA GLU A 498 -14.54 18.43 -26.39
C GLU A 498 -15.41 18.78 -27.62
N LEU A 499 -14.81 18.94 -28.79
CA LEU A 499 -15.54 19.15 -30.05
C LEU A 499 -16.41 17.95 -30.42
N GLN A 500 -15.88 16.73 -30.32
CA GLN A 500 -16.66 15.50 -30.51
C GLN A 500 -17.83 15.44 -29.54
N LEU A 501 -17.60 15.81 -28.28
CA LEU A 501 -18.65 15.83 -27.26
C LEU A 501 -19.77 16.83 -27.58
N ARG A 502 -19.47 17.98 -28.22
CA ARG A 502 -20.49 18.98 -28.60
C ARG A 502 -21.42 18.46 -29.69
N ARG A 503 -20.93 17.57 -30.56
CA ARG A 503 -21.70 16.98 -31.66
C ARG A 503 -22.65 15.85 -31.22
N MET A 504 -22.44 15.30 -30.02
CA MET A 504 -23.23 14.17 -29.50
C MET A 504 -24.52 14.64 -28.80
N LYS A 505 -25.62 13.93 -29.06
CA LYS A 505 -26.94 14.17 -28.42
C LYS A 505 -26.84 14.08 -26.90
N ARG A 506 -27.43 15.05 -26.19
CA ARG A 506 -27.49 15.08 -24.72
C ARG A 506 -28.22 13.82 -24.21
N GLY A 507 -27.65 13.15 -23.20
CA GLY A 507 -28.24 11.96 -22.59
C GLY A 507 -27.92 10.62 -23.26
N SER A 508 -27.23 10.59 -24.40
CA SER A 508 -26.82 9.33 -25.05
C SER A 508 -25.72 8.59 -24.25
N ASN A 509 -25.73 7.25 -24.31
CA ASN A 509 -24.69 6.41 -23.71
C ASN A 509 -23.30 6.73 -24.29
N GLU A 510 -23.23 7.01 -25.59
CA GLU A 510 -22.01 7.45 -26.28
C GLU A 510 -21.43 8.72 -25.66
N ARG A 511 -22.28 9.71 -25.34
CA ARG A 511 -21.85 10.94 -24.67
C ARG A 511 -21.34 10.68 -23.26
N VAL A 512 -21.96 9.76 -22.52
CA VAL A 512 -21.51 9.37 -21.17
C VAL A 512 -20.11 8.76 -21.22
N GLU A 513 -19.86 7.88 -22.18
CA GLU A 513 -18.55 7.25 -22.36
C GLU A 513 -17.50 8.27 -22.86
N ALA A 514 -17.85 9.13 -23.80
CA ALA A 514 -16.98 10.22 -24.25
C ALA A 514 -16.61 11.18 -23.10
N LEU A 515 -17.55 11.49 -22.19
CA LEU A 515 -17.27 12.25 -20.96
C LEU A 515 -16.33 11.52 -20.01
N ARG A 516 -16.46 10.19 -19.89
CA ARG A 516 -15.54 9.37 -19.09
C ARG A 516 -14.13 9.43 -19.69
N ARG A 517 -14.00 9.22 -21.01
CA ARG A 517 -12.73 9.31 -21.75
C ARG A 517 -12.07 10.68 -21.60
N LEU A 518 -12.83 11.77 -21.79
CA LEU A 518 -12.33 13.13 -21.61
C LEU A 518 -11.78 13.37 -20.18
N ARG A 519 -12.51 12.93 -19.15
CA ARG A 519 -12.06 13.06 -17.75
C ARG A 519 -10.78 12.26 -17.48
N SER A 520 -10.71 11.04 -17.99
CA SER A 520 -9.53 10.17 -17.87
C SER A 520 -8.31 10.78 -18.54
N GLU A 521 -8.44 11.32 -19.75
CA GLU A 521 -7.34 11.99 -20.47
C GLU A 521 -6.88 13.28 -19.77
N LYS A 522 -7.81 14.13 -19.30
CA LYS A 522 -7.45 15.31 -18.48
C LYS A 522 -6.68 14.89 -17.23
N LEU A 523 -7.10 13.83 -16.55
CA LEU A 523 -6.41 13.33 -15.36
C LEU A 523 -5.01 12.78 -15.68
N ARG A 524 -4.85 12.08 -16.81
CA ARG A 524 -3.55 11.58 -17.28
C ARG A 524 -2.60 12.73 -17.57
N LEU A 525 -3.03 13.73 -18.33
CA LEU A 525 -2.23 14.91 -18.64
C LEU A 525 -1.85 15.68 -17.36
N LYS A 526 -2.78 15.80 -16.39
CA LYS A 526 -2.48 16.39 -15.07
C LYS A 526 -1.36 15.65 -14.34
N ARG A 527 -1.42 14.32 -14.32
CA ARG A 527 -0.38 13.50 -13.66
C ARG A 527 0.96 13.65 -14.35
N SER A 528 0.99 13.57 -15.68
CA SER A 528 2.21 13.71 -16.48
C SER A 528 2.85 15.09 -16.30
N LEU A 529 2.06 16.16 -16.38
CA LEU A 529 2.56 17.52 -16.18
C LEU A 529 3.13 17.72 -14.77
N LYS A 530 2.44 17.21 -13.75
CA LYS A 530 2.92 17.28 -12.36
C LYS A 530 4.24 16.51 -12.19
N GLU A 531 4.35 15.33 -12.77
CA GLU A 531 5.56 14.50 -12.69
C GLU A 531 6.74 15.17 -13.39
N ASN A 532 6.54 15.73 -14.59
CA ASN A 532 7.57 16.49 -15.31
C ASN A 532 8.04 17.72 -14.52
N ILE A 533 7.10 18.54 -14.02
CA ILE A 533 7.45 19.71 -13.21
C ILE A 533 8.27 19.30 -11.99
N ARG A 534 7.86 18.25 -11.28
CA ARG A 534 8.59 17.78 -10.10
C ARG A 534 9.96 17.22 -10.43
N HIS A 535 10.10 16.52 -11.56
CA HIS A 535 11.35 15.95 -12.03
C HIS A 535 12.38 17.04 -12.38
N GLU A 536 11.94 18.07 -13.11
CA GLU A 536 12.81 19.20 -13.50
C GLU A 536 13.05 20.19 -12.34
N TRP A 537 12.23 20.14 -11.29
CA TRP A 537 12.25 21.14 -10.23
C TRP A 537 13.57 21.18 -9.44
N THR A 538 14.18 20.02 -9.13
CA THR A 538 15.37 19.99 -8.26
C THR A 538 16.52 20.78 -8.88
N ASP A 539 16.87 20.47 -10.12
CA ASP A 539 17.99 21.12 -10.81
C ASP A 539 17.69 22.59 -11.11
N ASN A 540 16.47 22.89 -11.60
CA ASN A 540 16.06 24.27 -11.87
C ASN A 540 16.09 25.14 -10.61
N GLN A 541 15.57 24.62 -9.49
CA GLN A 541 15.59 25.36 -8.22
C GLN A 541 17.02 25.53 -7.69
N ALA A 542 17.89 24.53 -7.87
CA ALA A 542 19.28 24.62 -7.46
C ALA A 542 20.01 25.74 -8.22
N VAL A 543 19.82 25.83 -9.55
CA VAL A 543 20.37 26.92 -10.36
C VAL A 543 19.87 28.28 -9.86
N ASP A 544 18.56 28.44 -9.66
CA ASP A 544 17.99 29.68 -9.15
C ASP A 544 18.56 30.08 -7.77
N ASP A 545 18.72 29.10 -6.89
CA ASP A 545 19.25 29.31 -5.53
C ASP A 545 20.73 29.69 -5.55
N ILE A 546 21.54 29.04 -6.40
CA ILE A 546 22.96 29.37 -6.60
C ILE A 546 23.08 30.81 -7.10
N GLU A 547 22.31 31.16 -8.12
CA GLU A 547 22.31 32.50 -8.72
C GLU A 547 21.88 33.59 -7.71
N ARG A 548 20.87 33.32 -6.87
CA ARG A 548 20.47 34.25 -5.79
C ARG A 548 21.54 34.38 -4.71
N GLN A 549 22.20 33.28 -4.35
CA GLN A 549 23.30 33.31 -3.39
C GLN A 549 24.47 34.15 -3.90
N LEU A 550 24.86 33.95 -5.17
CA LEU A 550 25.94 34.72 -5.79
C LEU A 550 25.60 36.22 -5.93
N ARG A 551 24.31 36.57 -6.07
CA ARG A 551 23.83 37.97 -6.05
C ARG A 551 23.65 38.57 -4.65
N GLY A 552 23.80 37.79 -3.58
CA GLY A 552 23.54 38.24 -2.21
C GLY A 552 22.05 38.38 -1.84
N GLU A 553 21.15 37.78 -2.62
CA GLU A 553 19.68 37.83 -2.44
C GLU A 553 19.14 36.61 -1.67
N TRP A 554 20.01 35.80 -1.07
CA TRP A 554 19.65 34.53 -0.45
C TRP A 554 18.95 34.71 0.89
N ASN A 555 17.78 34.08 1.04
CA ASN A 555 17.08 33.95 2.31
C ASN A 555 16.70 32.48 2.56
N PRO A 556 17.43 31.77 3.45
CA PRO A 556 17.15 30.36 3.72
C PRO A 556 15.83 30.13 4.48
N ASN A 557 15.32 31.17 5.15
CA ASN A 557 14.13 31.11 6.01
C ASN A 557 12.86 31.59 5.30
N GLN A 558 12.88 31.69 3.97
CA GLN A 558 11.70 32.11 3.22
C GLN A 558 10.56 31.08 3.38
N ALA A 559 9.56 31.44 4.18
CA ALA A 559 8.43 30.57 4.46
C ALA A 559 7.60 30.30 3.20
N VAL A 560 7.32 29.02 2.92
CA VAL A 560 6.33 28.62 1.91
C VAL A 560 5.00 28.45 2.60
N ASP A 561 4.11 29.44 2.50
CA ASP A 561 2.74 29.27 2.96
C ASP A 561 2.01 28.30 2.01
N LYS A 562 1.74 27.08 2.51
CA LYS A 562 1.00 26.06 1.76
C LYS A 562 -0.52 26.20 1.92
N GLY A 563 -1.02 27.15 2.71
CA GLY A 563 -2.45 27.41 2.87
C GLY A 563 -3.21 26.19 3.38
N CYS A 564 -2.58 25.38 4.23
CA CYS A 564 -3.15 24.15 4.76
C CYS A 564 -4.17 24.46 5.86
N ARG A 565 -5.17 23.58 6.00
CA ARG A 565 -6.11 23.67 7.11
C ARG A 565 -5.37 23.49 8.43
N PRO A 566 -5.70 24.24 9.49
CA PRO A 566 -5.17 23.92 10.81
C PRO A 566 -5.60 22.50 11.22
N GLN A 567 -4.74 21.84 11.99
CA GLN A 567 -5.07 20.58 12.64
C GLN A 567 -6.24 20.76 13.59
N GLY A 568 -7.14 19.77 13.64
CA GLY A 568 -8.16 19.70 14.69
C GLY A 568 -7.54 19.42 16.06
N SER A 569 -8.28 19.68 17.14
CA SER A 569 -7.83 19.49 18.53
C SER A 569 -7.35 18.06 18.79
N ALA A 570 -8.12 17.04 18.41
CA ALA A 570 -7.73 15.63 18.57
C ALA A 570 -6.46 15.26 17.77
N GLN A 571 -6.25 15.84 16.59
CA GLN A 571 -5.04 15.61 15.79
C GLN A 571 -3.81 16.25 16.45
N LYS A 572 -3.95 17.49 16.96
CA LYS A 572 -2.89 18.17 17.71
C LYS A 572 -2.53 17.38 18.97
N TYR A 573 -3.53 16.95 19.72
CA TYR A 573 -3.35 16.15 20.92
C TYR A 573 -2.62 14.83 20.61
N LEU A 574 -3.00 14.12 19.54
CA LEU A 574 -2.28 12.93 19.09
C LEU A 574 -0.80 13.20 18.80
N VAL A 575 -0.51 14.23 18.01
CA VAL A 575 0.88 14.57 17.64
C VAL A 575 1.68 14.99 18.87
N GLN A 576 1.10 15.77 19.78
CA GLN A 576 1.75 16.19 21.03
C GLN A 576 1.99 15.01 21.98
N ALA A 577 1.01 14.10 22.14
CA ALA A 577 1.15 12.93 22.99
C ALA A 577 2.27 11.98 22.50
N LEU A 578 2.42 11.84 21.18
CA LEU A 578 3.49 11.04 20.57
C LEU A 578 4.85 11.74 20.59
N ALA A 579 4.87 13.08 20.51
CA ALA A 579 6.08 13.89 20.55
C ALA A 579 6.57 14.20 21.98
N ALA A 580 5.77 13.89 23.00
CA ALA A 580 6.11 14.16 24.40
C ALA A 580 7.49 13.58 24.71
N GLU A 581 8.33 14.35 25.39
CA GLU A 581 9.65 13.92 25.83
C GLU A 581 9.51 12.81 26.88
N CYS A 582 10.54 11.97 26.99
CA CYS A 582 10.55 10.95 28.02
C CYS A 582 11.13 11.50 29.32
N ASP A 583 10.42 11.31 30.42
CA ASP A 583 11.02 11.42 31.74
C ASP A 583 12.01 10.26 31.95
N ASN A 584 13.06 10.49 32.74
CA ASN A 584 14.06 9.45 33.11
C ASN A 584 13.54 8.46 34.18
N THR A 585 12.22 8.41 34.41
CA THR A 585 11.57 7.55 35.40
C THR A 585 10.60 6.60 34.73
N MET A 586 10.40 5.41 35.31
CA MET A 586 9.52 4.41 34.75
C MET A 586 8.05 4.85 34.82
N GLU A 587 7.65 5.49 35.91
CA GLU A 587 6.30 6.04 36.09
C GLU A 587 6.00 7.15 35.07
N GLY A 588 7.00 8.00 34.77
CA GLY A 588 6.89 9.02 33.73
C GLY A 588 6.75 8.39 32.33
N TYR A 589 7.52 7.33 32.05
CA TYR A 589 7.37 6.55 30.83
C TYR A 589 5.96 5.94 30.69
N TYR A 590 5.44 5.27 31.73
CA TYR A 590 4.10 4.67 31.69
C TYR A 590 3.02 5.72 31.45
N ARG A 591 3.08 6.86 32.13
CA ARG A 591 2.14 7.97 31.90
C ARG A 591 2.18 8.46 30.44
N ARG A 592 3.38 8.63 29.88
CA ARG A 592 3.59 9.04 28.49
C ARG A 592 3.01 8.03 27.50
N ARG A 593 3.33 6.74 27.69
CA ARG A 593 2.82 5.64 26.88
C ARG A 593 1.29 5.58 26.92
N ASN A 594 0.70 5.59 28.11
CA ASN A 594 -0.74 5.48 28.28
C ASN A 594 -1.47 6.69 27.68
N ASN A 595 -0.92 7.90 27.86
CA ASN A 595 -1.43 9.11 27.22
C ASN A 595 -1.40 9.00 25.68
N ALA A 596 -0.33 8.47 25.10
CA ALA A 596 -0.23 8.25 23.66
C ALA A 596 -1.22 7.19 23.15
N ILE A 597 -1.38 6.07 23.86
CA ILE A 597 -2.39 5.04 23.55
C ILE A 597 -3.80 5.65 23.59
N ASN A 598 -4.12 6.43 24.63
CA ASN A 598 -5.40 7.12 24.75
C ASN A 598 -5.62 8.14 23.62
N ALA A 599 -4.59 8.89 23.24
CA ALA A 599 -4.68 9.82 22.12
C ALA A 599 -4.95 9.11 20.79
N ILE A 600 -4.39 7.92 20.57
CA ILE A 600 -4.69 7.06 19.41
C ILE A 600 -6.14 6.58 19.45
N ILE A 601 -6.62 6.08 20.59
CA ILE A 601 -8.01 5.63 20.76
C ILE A 601 -8.99 6.76 20.40
N ILE A 602 -8.75 7.95 20.94
CA ILE A 602 -9.55 9.15 20.67
C ILE A 602 -9.50 9.48 19.18
N TYR A 603 -8.31 9.58 18.61
CA TYR A 603 -8.15 9.97 17.20
C TYR A 603 -8.75 8.96 16.22
N CYS A 604 -8.78 7.66 16.55
CA CYS A 604 -9.42 6.65 15.73
C CYS A 604 -10.90 6.94 15.45
N THR A 605 -11.58 7.64 16.36
CA THR A 605 -12.99 8.03 16.22
C THR A 605 -13.22 9.28 15.37
N VAL A 606 -12.15 10.02 15.05
CA VAL A 606 -12.24 11.31 14.34
C VAL A 606 -12.51 11.09 12.87
N GLU A 607 -13.58 11.67 12.34
CA GLU A 607 -13.75 11.78 10.90
C GLU A 607 -12.93 12.95 10.37
N GLU A 608 -12.09 12.72 9.36
CA GLU A 608 -11.23 13.76 8.80
C GLU A 608 -11.92 14.54 7.66
N GLY A 609 -13.01 14.00 7.11
CA GLY A 609 -13.69 14.54 5.94
C GLY A 609 -13.03 14.18 4.61
N PRO A 610 -13.39 14.82 3.49
CA PRO A 610 -12.74 14.61 2.19
C PRO A 610 -11.43 15.41 2.09
N THR A 611 -10.44 14.88 1.37
CA THR A 611 -9.24 15.64 0.99
C THR A 611 -9.64 16.87 0.17
N ILE A 612 -9.50 18.07 0.74
CA ILE A 612 -9.84 19.31 0.04
C ILE A 612 -8.79 19.57 -1.04
N ARG A 613 -9.20 19.52 -2.30
CA ARG A 613 -8.41 20.11 -3.39
C ARG A 613 -8.67 21.61 -3.40
N ARG A 614 -7.58 22.39 -3.38
CA ARG A 614 -7.51 23.84 -3.66
C ARG A 614 -8.74 24.31 -4.46
N LYS A 615 -9.63 25.08 -3.83
CA LYS A 615 -10.34 26.12 -4.56
C LYS A 615 -9.43 27.34 -4.47
N THR A 616 -8.87 27.75 -5.59
CA THR A 616 -8.37 29.12 -5.71
C THR A 616 -9.46 30.06 -5.24
N ALA A 617 -9.07 31.12 -4.52
CA ALA A 617 -9.84 32.33 -4.40
C ALA A 617 -10.22 32.80 -5.82
N SER A 618 -11.38 32.34 -6.27
CA SER A 618 -11.95 32.72 -7.56
C SER A 618 -12.97 33.78 -7.21
N SER A 619 -12.63 35.03 -7.51
CA SER A 619 -13.41 36.23 -7.25
C SER A 619 -14.01 36.31 -5.84
N ALA A 620 -13.24 36.87 -4.91
CA ALA A 620 -13.86 37.58 -3.80
C ALA A 620 -14.72 38.71 -4.41
N LYS A 621 -16.00 38.46 -4.63
CA LYS A 621 -16.96 39.56 -4.57
C LYS A 621 -16.94 40.05 -3.12
N PRO A 622 -16.88 41.37 -2.87
CA PRO A 622 -16.82 41.90 -1.52
C PRO A 622 -18.01 41.34 -0.73
N GLN A 623 -17.72 40.60 0.33
CA GLN A 623 -18.73 40.18 1.28
C GLN A 623 -19.25 41.45 1.93
N HIS A 624 -20.56 41.67 1.84
CA HIS A 624 -21.26 42.74 2.54
C HIS A 624 -20.86 42.74 4.02
N PRO A 625 -20.56 43.92 4.62
CA PRO A 625 -20.24 44.02 6.03
C PRO A 625 -21.51 43.73 6.83
N TYR A 626 -21.63 42.51 7.35
CA TYR A 626 -22.64 42.23 8.37
C TYR A 626 -22.12 42.75 9.71
N CYS A 627 -22.90 43.67 10.26
CA CYS A 627 -22.72 44.37 11.52
C CYS A 627 -22.20 43.49 12.65
N ILE A 628 -21.26 44.07 13.39
CA ILE A 628 -20.82 43.62 14.70
C ILE A 628 -22.04 43.73 15.62
N ASP A 629 -22.53 42.60 16.08
CA ASP A 629 -23.47 42.53 17.19
C ASP A 629 -22.96 41.47 18.15
N THR A 630 -22.77 41.91 19.39
CA THR A 630 -22.20 41.24 20.55
C THR A 630 -23.09 40.08 21.01
N GLN A 631 -22.83 38.85 20.56
CA GLN A 631 -23.35 37.63 21.22
C GLN A 631 -22.38 36.44 21.10
N GLU A 632 -22.27 35.72 22.21
CA GLU A 632 -21.40 34.57 22.48
C GLU A 632 -21.48 33.44 21.42
N GLY A 633 -20.30 33.05 20.92
CA GLY A 633 -20.08 31.88 20.06
C GLY A 633 -19.15 32.18 18.87
N GLY A 634 -18.13 31.35 18.67
CA GLY A 634 -17.18 31.50 17.57
C GLY A 634 -17.82 31.44 16.17
N PRO A 635 -17.11 31.84 15.09
CA PRO A 635 -17.67 31.96 13.73
C PRO A 635 -18.35 30.69 13.20
N LEU A 636 -17.82 29.50 13.53
CA LEU A 636 -18.39 28.21 13.14
C LEU A 636 -19.75 27.94 13.80
N GLN A 637 -19.89 28.32 15.06
CA GLN A 637 -21.11 28.12 15.83
C GLN A 637 -22.23 29.04 15.35
N LYS A 638 -21.89 30.28 14.97
CA LYS A 638 -22.82 31.20 14.30
C LYS A 638 -23.30 30.62 12.95
N ALA A 639 -22.38 30.08 12.14
CA ALA A 639 -22.73 29.44 10.88
C ALA A 639 -23.65 28.20 11.08
N LEU A 640 -23.38 27.38 12.09
CA LEU A 640 -24.22 26.23 12.46
C LEU A 640 -25.61 26.66 12.91
N LYS A 641 -25.72 27.69 13.77
CA LYS A 641 -27.01 28.27 14.19
C LYS A 641 -27.84 28.77 13.00
N ILE A 642 -27.20 29.42 12.02
CA ILE A 642 -27.86 29.89 10.78
C ILE A 642 -28.37 28.71 9.96
N ALA A 643 -27.52 27.71 9.72
CA ALA A 643 -27.90 26.53 8.94
C ALA A 643 -29.04 25.73 9.60
N LEU A 644 -29.02 25.59 10.94
CA LEU A 644 -30.05 24.90 11.71
C LEU A 644 -31.43 25.58 11.58
N LYS A 645 -31.48 26.91 11.59
CA LYS A 645 -32.71 27.66 11.35
C LYS A 645 -33.20 27.47 9.91
N ALA A 646 -32.30 27.51 8.95
CA ALA A 646 -32.64 27.43 7.52
C ALA A 646 -33.21 26.07 7.07
N ILE A 647 -32.86 24.97 7.74
CA ILE A 647 -33.35 23.63 7.39
C ILE A 647 -34.70 23.26 8.01
N ARG A 648 -35.21 24.03 8.97
CA ARG A 648 -36.52 23.81 9.56
C ARG A 648 -37.55 24.63 8.77
N VAL A 649 -38.19 24.00 7.79
CA VAL A 649 -39.15 24.70 6.93
C VAL A 649 -40.50 24.82 7.61
N LYS A 650 -41.18 25.95 7.39
CA LYS A 650 -42.56 26.15 7.89
C LYS A 650 -43.61 25.76 6.86
N THR A 651 -43.25 25.82 5.57
CA THR A 651 -44.14 25.48 4.45
C THR A 651 -43.48 24.49 3.50
N GLU A 652 -44.28 23.62 2.87
CA GLU A 652 -43.78 22.67 1.86
C GLU A 652 -43.25 23.33 0.57
N LYS A 653 -43.30 24.66 0.45
CA LYS A 653 -42.75 25.42 -0.68
C LYS A 653 -41.31 25.87 -0.45
N GLU A 654 -40.86 25.95 0.80
CA GLU A 654 -39.49 26.34 1.14
C GLU A 654 -38.49 25.28 0.69
N ARG A 655 -37.36 25.71 0.13
CA ARG A 655 -36.33 24.84 -0.44
C ARG A 655 -34.96 25.21 0.11
N PRO A 656 -34.56 24.71 1.29
CA PRO A 656 -33.30 25.05 1.92
C PRO A 656 -32.09 24.70 1.05
N ARG A 657 -31.05 25.53 1.15
CA ARG A 657 -29.76 25.33 0.49
C ARG A 657 -28.75 24.61 1.39
N TYR A 658 -29.22 23.91 2.41
CA TYR A 658 -28.42 23.15 3.36
C TYR A 658 -28.93 21.71 3.47
N CYS A 659 -28.04 20.75 3.68
CA CYS A 659 -28.42 19.36 3.88
C CYS A 659 -28.73 19.10 5.36
N PHE A 660 -29.98 18.75 5.70
CA PHE A 660 -30.40 18.54 7.08
C PHE A 660 -29.62 17.41 7.80
N LEU A 661 -29.21 16.37 7.07
CA LEU A 661 -28.36 15.30 7.64
C LEU A 661 -26.93 15.77 7.92
N CYS A 662 -26.36 16.64 7.07
CA CYS A 662 -25.03 17.22 7.33
C CYS A 662 -25.07 18.18 8.50
N VAL A 663 -26.10 19.03 8.58
CA VAL A 663 -26.29 19.95 9.70
C VAL A 663 -26.55 19.17 10.99
N GLY A 664 -27.41 18.15 10.95
CA GLY A 664 -27.66 17.25 12.09
C GLY A 664 -26.40 16.51 12.56
N LYS A 665 -25.48 16.20 11.65
CA LYS A 665 -24.16 15.68 12.02
C LYS A 665 -23.28 16.74 12.69
N ALA A 666 -23.26 17.96 12.16
CA ALA A 666 -22.46 19.04 12.73
C ALA A 666 -22.84 19.34 14.20
N LEU A 667 -24.08 19.07 14.60
CA LEU A 667 -24.53 19.17 16.00
C LEU A 667 -23.85 18.19 16.96
N THR A 668 -23.23 17.11 16.48
CA THR A 668 -22.55 16.12 17.33
C THR A 668 -21.04 16.31 17.39
N LEU A 669 -20.51 17.36 16.75
CA LEU A 669 -19.10 17.67 16.74
C LEU A 669 -18.78 18.70 17.83
N GLN A 670 -17.52 18.72 18.28
CA GLN A 670 -17.04 19.74 19.21
C GLN A 670 -17.17 21.14 18.57
N PRO A 671 -17.42 22.21 19.35
CA PRO A 671 -17.69 23.55 18.81
C PRO A 671 -16.61 24.14 17.90
N ASP A 672 -15.36 23.72 18.10
CA ASP A 672 -14.18 24.11 17.35
C ASP A 672 -13.83 23.14 16.20
N ASP A 673 -14.60 22.06 16.02
CA ASP A 673 -14.33 21.06 14.99
C ASP A 673 -14.42 21.71 13.61
N PRO A 674 -13.32 21.70 12.85
CA PRO A 674 -13.30 22.44 11.61
C PRO A 674 -14.21 21.82 10.54
N LEU A 675 -14.69 20.56 10.69
CA LEU A 675 -15.61 19.91 9.75
C LEU A 675 -16.98 20.58 9.75
N ILE A 676 -17.34 21.27 10.83
CA ILE A 676 -18.59 22.03 10.92
C ILE A 676 -18.72 22.92 9.67
N LYS A 677 -17.66 23.64 9.29
CA LYS A 677 -17.62 24.51 8.10
C LYS A 677 -18.05 23.81 6.81
N ASP A 678 -17.62 22.57 6.62
CA ASP A 678 -17.92 21.80 5.40
C ASP A 678 -19.32 21.20 5.43
N LEU A 679 -19.79 20.77 6.61
CA LEU A 679 -21.11 20.19 6.83
C LEU A 679 -22.22 21.23 6.74
N VAL A 680 -21.98 22.45 7.21
CA VAL A 680 -22.95 23.56 7.16
C VAL A 680 -22.77 24.48 5.96
N ARG A 681 -22.03 24.03 4.94
CA ARG A 681 -21.80 24.81 3.73
C ARG A 681 -23.09 24.95 2.91
N GLU A 682 -23.44 26.18 2.58
CA GLU A 682 -24.57 26.47 1.70
C GLU A 682 -24.29 25.98 0.26
N PHE A 683 -25.21 25.23 -0.32
CA PHE A 683 -25.17 24.78 -1.72
C PHE A 683 -25.61 25.91 -2.65
N TYR A 684 -25.16 25.91 -3.92
CA TYR A 684 -25.52 26.97 -4.87
C TYR A 684 -27.03 27.02 -5.18
N THR A 685 -27.68 25.86 -5.28
CA THR A 685 -29.12 25.73 -5.48
C THR A 685 -29.69 24.64 -4.58
N SER A 686 -31.00 24.69 -4.31
CA SER A 686 -31.73 23.61 -3.65
C SER A 686 -31.66 22.29 -4.42
N GLY A 687 -31.61 22.36 -5.76
CA GLY A 687 -31.38 21.20 -6.62
C GLY A 687 -30.01 20.54 -6.39
N ASP A 688 -28.97 21.32 -6.07
CA ASP A 688 -27.66 20.78 -5.70
C ASP A 688 -27.67 20.15 -4.31
N THR A 689 -28.45 20.69 -3.36
CA THR A 689 -28.71 20.04 -2.08
C THR A 689 -29.37 18.66 -2.29
N ALA A 690 -30.37 18.57 -3.16
CA ALA A 690 -31.04 17.29 -3.47
C ALA A 690 -30.11 16.28 -4.17
N LYS A 691 -29.25 16.73 -5.10
CA LYS A 691 -28.21 15.88 -5.70
C LYS A 691 -27.21 15.39 -4.67
N HIS A 692 -26.76 16.28 -3.78
CA HIS A 692 -25.88 15.92 -2.69
C HIS A 692 -26.53 14.88 -1.80
N PHE A 693 -27.78 15.11 -1.37
CA PHE A 693 -28.52 14.17 -0.54
C PHE A 693 -28.66 12.78 -1.18
N ARG A 694 -29.03 12.72 -2.47
CA ARG A 694 -29.11 11.45 -3.20
C ARG A 694 -27.76 10.71 -3.27
N ARG A 695 -26.68 11.42 -3.62
CA ARG A 695 -25.35 10.81 -3.84
C ARG A 695 -24.57 10.57 -2.56
N ARG A 696 -24.81 11.36 -1.52
CA ARG A 696 -24.07 11.30 -0.26
C ARG A 696 -24.78 10.41 0.75
N HIS A 697 -26.10 10.53 0.88
CA HIS A 697 -26.87 9.88 1.93
C HIS A 697 -27.69 8.70 1.38
N LEU A 698 -28.58 8.94 0.41
CA LEU A 698 -29.50 7.89 -0.08
C LEU A 698 -28.81 6.73 -0.81
N SER A 699 -27.67 6.97 -1.47
CA SER A 699 -26.96 5.92 -2.23
C SER A 699 -26.29 4.88 -1.34
N VAL A 700 -26.27 5.10 -0.02
CA VAL A 700 -25.59 4.25 0.97
C VAL A 700 -26.62 3.49 1.82
N LEU A 701 -27.90 3.85 1.73
CA LEU A 701 -28.97 3.23 2.50
C LEU A 701 -29.50 1.99 1.80
N GLU A 702 -29.46 0.87 2.51
CA GLU A 702 -30.25 -0.33 2.22
C GLU A 702 -31.69 -0.16 2.73
N ASP A 703 -32.64 -0.92 2.19
CA ASP A 703 -34.06 -0.63 2.35
C ASP A 703 -34.59 -0.79 3.80
N HIS A 704 -33.87 -1.49 4.68
CA HIS A 704 -34.30 -1.83 6.05
C HIS A 704 -33.48 -1.13 7.15
N HIS A 705 -32.72 -0.09 6.83
CA HIS A 705 -31.98 0.67 7.84
C HIS A 705 -32.90 1.64 8.60
N VAL A 706 -32.95 1.48 9.92
CA VAL A 706 -33.52 2.48 10.83
C VAL A 706 -32.62 3.73 10.81
N ILE A 707 -33.21 4.87 10.50
CA ILE A 707 -32.53 6.15 10.27
C ILE A 707 -32.98 7.15 11.33
N TYR A 708 -32.04 7.88 11.92
CA TYR A 708 -32.36 8.89 12.92
C TYR A 708 -32.09 10.31 12.42
N CYS A 709 -33.10 11.17 12.45
CA CYS A 709 -32.98 12.60 12.15
C CYS A 709 -32.68 13.39 13.43
N ARG A 710 -31.42 13.78 13.61
CA ARG A 710 -30.94 14.57 14.77
C ARG A 710 -31.53 15.98 14.88
N VAL A 711 -32.08 16.52 13.79
CA VAL A 711 -32.64 17.88 13.76
C VAL A 711 -34.06 17.91 14.32
N CYS A 712 -34.81 16.83 14.09
CA CYS A 712 -36.19 16.65 14.50
C CYS A 712 -36.37 15.65 15.64
N ASP A 713 -35.27 15.01 16.08
CA ASP A 713 -35.26 13.93 17.08
C ASP A 713 -36.28 12.81 16.74
N ALA A 714 -36.19 12.31 15.51
CA ALA A 714 -37.17 11.36 14.96
C ALA A 714 -36.50 10.14 14.33
N THR A 715 -37.04 8.96 14.64
CA THR A 715 -36.64 7.67 14.05
C THR A 715 -37.48 7.38 12.81
N LEU A 716 -36.84 6.90 11.76
CA LEU A 716 -37.38 6.72 10.41
C LEU A 716 -37.04 5.31 9.94
N GLU A 717 -38.05 4.48 9.75
CA GLU A 717 -37.87 3.02 9.61
C GLU A 717 -37.19 2.57 8.31
N HIS A 718 -37.35 3.34 7.23
CA HIS A 718 -36.84 2.96 5.92
C HIS A 718 -36.57 4.17 5.03
N LYS A 719 -35.90 3.92 3.89
CA LYS A 719 -35.48 4.94 2.91
C LYS A 719 -36.62 5.88 2.46
N LYS A 720 -37.80 5.33 2.16
CA LYS A 720 -38.98 6.13 1.76
C LYS A 720 -39.49 7.04 2.89
N HIS A 721 -39.46 6.60 4.16
CA HIS A 721 -39.76 7.44 5.32
C HIS A 721 -38.77 8.61 5.43
N LEU A 722 -37.48 8.37 5.20
CA LEU A 722 -36.48 9.45 5.17
C LEU A 722 -36.73 10.48 4.07
N GLN A 723 -37.09 10.04 2.87
CA GLN A 723 -37.40 10.96 1.76
C GLN A 723 -38.64 11.81 2.05
N ASN A 724 -39.70 11.18 2.57
CA ASN A 724 -40.93 11.89 2.96
C ASN A 724 -40.67 12.87 4.11
N HIS A 725 -39.91 12.46 5.13
CA HIS A 725 -39.50 13.33 6.23
C HIS A 725 -38.66 14.51 5.74
N GLY A 726 -37.68 14.26 4.88
CA GLY A 726 -36.84 15.29 4.26
C GLY A 726 -37.64 16.30 3.43
N LEU A 727 -38.68 15.85 2.71
CA LEU A 727 -39.57 16.73 1.97
C LEU A 727 -40.45 17.57 2.90
N LYS A 728 -41.12 16.92 3.87
CA LYS A 728 -42.12 17.53 4.75
C LYS A 728 -41.52 18.53 5.74
N TYR A 729 -40.44 18.15 6.42
CA TYR A 729 -39.86 18.94 7.52
C TYR A 729 -38.60 19.73 7.14
N HIS A 730 -37.97 19.38 6.01
CA HIS A 730 -36.74 20.03 5.54
C HIS A 730 -36.80 20.54 4.10
N GLY A 731 -37.96 20.49 3.44
CA GLY A 731 -38.15 21.05 2.10
C GLY A 731 -37.27 20.43 1.01
N LEU A 732 -36.79 19.20 1.19
CA LEU A 732 -35.82 18.56 0.30
C LEU A 732 -36.50 17.57 -0.65
N LYS A 733 -36.75 18.00 -1.91
CA LYS A 733 -37.38 17.17 -2.95
C LYS A 733 -36.35 16.34 -3.72
N THR A 734 -36.44 15.00 -3.66
CA THR A 734 -35.42 14.06 -4.20
C THR A 734 -35.86 13.24 -5.39
#